data_AF-A0A0N5BMA9-F1
#
_entry.id   AF-A0A0N5BMA9-F1
#
_cell.length_a   1.000
_cell.length_b   1.000
_cell.length_c   1.000
_cell.angle_alpha   90.00
_cell.angle_beta   90.00
_cell.angle_gamma   90.00
#
_symmetry.space_group_name_H-M   'P 1'
#
loop_
_entity.id
_entity.type
_entity.pdbx_description
1 polymer ?
#
loop_
_entity_poly.entity_id
_entity_poly.type
_entity_poly.pdbx_seq_one_letter_code
_entity_poly.pdbx_strand_id
1 'polypeptide(L)'
;MHINRLNLFLLFLNIFYKFGALDGDGEQNSCIQNTDDYQMGFVVKSLNSTNDNGNTSSSSYTYISITHTESKITVTNLAVYGNLAGQNIPAVVVPPSIINETFPHWKHGIFFSFCPGNLKENVFLVDKTNNYNNKLKGEKFNPKSTRCSLAFCQIGLYFYDKDIGSTKDLDHYEYPFYVGFKGDSIKSSLYFKVSSYAKNNFYLYPCPYYGWINEISIAKFIPSPNIVGNGLVIDEKDRRHIYVPVLPLSENHDYFTCGEIIQLGNLGSISVGYKLKEEKEESKELSSLLFNEGGSITCEAYTINPVYTWRYGPLGMNNNSNFQSMEYMGQKLQLYSGHYLFYYDFQKIHESYTIGRNNGRIKDENLESALDYHKPSCVGKIGDVPAKIKLKNNNFLSLSPKKVDQFDVYHLSDNAKTKKIDVTCELKLDVDSKYMNDDFYNLRYKPILVKGSISNNLGKSKNINNFDFSSDSLEGYGFYSCILDDSMTNKLIKPSQFLILPEIEIIMKEDKTRTYETLPIDFSCKKVISEDIEQISLSQIIVIYNGLTKIYNKGEKKDHFEDKSKDVVFKLGNKTDKLIMKCIYKISQIDFATIEKTYQMMSNFTQNDTKTYSEDKVKEYVSDISKSISKPNDDTAIIIIVSLLILFLLFVIIFVIIVVNKKKKKRKDKPNRTNLISSIERSLNNSKSPSQSISNPSKNLDALNNKKRRVRLKITALPTESTMKKNISHF
;
A
#
# COMPACT_ATOMS: atom_id res chain seq x y z
N MET A 1 28.48 -48.23 -33.58
CA MET A 1 27.79 -49.31 -32.83
C MET A 1 26.58 -48.69 -32.14
N HIS A 2 25.37 -48.84 -32.69
CA HIS A 2 24.17 -48.17 -32.16
C HIS A 2 23.54 -48.98 -31.03
N ILE A 3 23.76 -48.57 -29.77
CA ILE A 3 22.97 -49.05 -28.64
C ILE A 3 21.63 -48.30 -28.64
N ASN A 4 20.53 -49.06 -28.52
CA ASN A 4 19.18 -48.53 -28.62
C ASN A 4 18.84 -47.67 -27.38
N ARG A 5 18.66 -46.35 -27.57
CA ARG A 5 18.21 -45.42 -26.51
C ARG A 5 16.87 -45.82 -25.86
N LEU A 6 16.12 -46.73 -26.48
CA LEU A 6 14.83 -47.23 -25.98
C LEU A 6 14.98 -48.22 -24.79
N ASN A 7 16.06 -49.00 -24.71
CA ASN A 7 16.16 -50.06 -23.71
C ASN A 7 16.54 -49.55 -22.31
N LEU A 8 17.31 -48.46 -22.22
CA LEU A 8 17.53 -47.76 -20.94
C LEU A 8 16.28 -46.98 -20.49
N PHE A 9 15.36 -46.68 -21.42
CA PHE A 9 14.14 -45.91 -21.16
C PHE A 9 13.01 -46.75 -20.52
N LEU A 10 13.09 -48.09 -20.59
CA LEU A 10 12.13 -49.01 -19.97
C LEU A 10 12.46 -49.37 -18.51
N LEU A 11 13.63 -48.95 -18.02
CA LEU A 11 14.22 -49.30 -16.71
C LEU A 11 13.68 -48.43 -15.54
N PHE A 12 12.49 -47.84 -15.70
CA PHE A 12 11.88 -46.86 -14.77
C PHE A 12 10.39 -47.16 -14.45
N LEU A 13 9.95 -48.41 -14.65
CA LEU A 13 8.53 -48.78 -14.59
C LEU A 13 8.03 -49.15 -13.18
N ASN A 14 7.41 -48.17 -12.51
CA ASN A 14 6.44 -48.31 -11.40
C ASN A 14 6.52 -49.56 -10.50
N ILE A 15 7.27 -49.46 -9.39
CA ILE A 15 7.09 -50.34 -8.23
C ILE A 15 6.92 -49.50 -6.96
N PHE A 16 5.88 -49.79 -6.17
CA PHE A 16 5.65 -49.17 -4.86
C PHE A 16 6.44 -49.93 -3.78
N TYR A 17 7.51 -49.31 -3.25
CA TYR A 17 8.26 -49.85 -2.11
C TYR A 17 8.04 -49.05 -0.83
N LYS A 18 7.77 -49.76 0.28
CA LYS A 18 7.97 -49.23 1.63
C LYS A 18 9.45 -49.38 1.99
N PHE A 19 10.10 -48.27 2.31
CA PHE A 19 11.44 -48.28 2.89
C PHE A 19 11.31 -48.26 4.41
N GLY A 20 12.09 -49.10 5.10
CA GLY A 20 12.19 -49.08 6.55
C GLY A 20 13.10 -47.95 7.03
N ALA A 21 12.80 -47.36 8.18
CA ALA A 21 13.79 -46.59 8.92
C ALA A 21 14.85 -47.55 9.47
N LEU A 22 16.12 -47.28 9.20
CA LEU A 22 17.24 -47.96 9.83
C LEU A 22 17.73 -47.08 10.99
N ASP A 23 17.26 -47.40 12.19
CA ASP A 23 17.79 -46.81 13.42
C ASP A 23 19.17 -47.39 13.71
N GLY A 24 20.22 -46.62 13.43
CA GLY A 24 21.61 -46.97 13.73
C GLY A 24 22.57 -45.84 13.38
N ASP A 25 23.54 -45.57 14.26
CA ASP A 25 24.43 -44.39 14.19
C ASP A 25 25.52 -44.46 13.10
N GLY A 26 25.39 -45.35 12.12
CA GLY A 26 26.30 -45.46 10.99
C GLY A 26 26.02 -44.39 9.93
N GLU A 27 27.02 -43.56 9.58
CA GLU A 27 26.90 -42.49 8.57
C GLU A 27 26.49 -42.94 7.15
N GLN A 28 26.48 -44.25 6.89
CA GLN A 28 26.16 -44.80 5.57
C GLN A 28 24.65 -44.72 5.30
N ASN A 29 24.26 -43.64 4.62
CA ASN A 29 22.95 -43.45 4.00
C ASN A 29 22.78 -44.46 2.84
N SER A 30 22.59 -45.74 3.18
CA SER A 30 22.38 -46.84 2.26
C SER A 30 20.96 -46.81 1.73
N CYS A 31 20.83 -46.51 0.43
CA CYS A 31 19.70 -47.01 -0.34
C CYS A 31 19.68 -48.53 -0.18
N ILE A 32 18.53 -49.12 0.15
CA ILE A 32 18.41 -50.58 0.34
C ILE A 32 18.92 -51.27 -0.93
N GLN A 33 20.00 -52.04 -0.81
CA GLN A 33 20.90 -52.37 -1.94
C GLN A 33 20.35 -53.38 -2.96
N ASN A 34 19.08 -53.77 -2.86
CA ASN A 34 18.48 -54.89 -3.61
C ASN A 34 17.46 -54.45 -4.68
N THR A 35 17.78 -53.41 -5.46
CA THR A 35 17.07 -53.10 -6.72
C THR A 35 18.09 -52.78 -7.82
N ASP A 36 18.12 -53.61 -8.87
CA ASP A 36 18.93 -53.34 -10.07
C ASP A 36 18.40 -52.14 -10.89
N ASP A 37 17.15 -51.72 -10.62
CA ASP A 37 16.54 -50.52 -11.20
C ASP A 37 17.15 -49.22 -10.64
N TYR A 38 17.58 -48.32 -11.53
CA TYR A 38 18.12 -47.01 -11.17
C TYR A 38 17.00 -46.04 -10.70
N GLN A 39 16.76 -45.94 -9.38
CA GLN A 39 15.71 -45.06 -8.84
C GLN A 39 16.25 -43.76 -8.21
N MET A 40 15.95 -42.62 -8.82
CA MET A 40 16.31 -41.30 -8.29
C MET A 40 15.33 -40.83 -7.19
N GLY A 41 15.54 -41.29 -5.95
CA GLY A 41 14.73 -40.91 -4.78
C GLY A 41 15.44 -39.97 -3.80
N PHE A 42 14.68 -39.12 -3.09
CA PHE A 42 15.22 -38.08 -2.20
C PHE A 42 15.22 -38.49 -0.72
N VAL A 43 16.32 -38.18 -0.03
CA VAL A 43 16.49 -38.42 1.42
C VAL A 43 16.42 -37.07 2.15
N VAL A 44 15.22 -36.64 2.53
CA VAL A 44 15.06 -35.41 3.30
C VAL A 44 15.36 -35.70 4.78
N LYS A 45 16.51 -35.20 5.25
CA LYS A 45 16.98 -35.41 6.64
C LYS A 45 16.67 -34.20 7.51
N SER A 46 15.74 -34.35 8.46
CA SER A 46 15.55 -33.38 9.55
C SER A 46 16.16 -33.90 10.84
N LEU A 47 17.30 -33.32 11.22
CA LEU A 47 17.91 -33.50 12.53
C LEU A 47 17.06 -32.80 13.60
N ASN A 48 16.11 -33.56 14.17
CA ASN A 48 15.30 -33.15 15.31
C ASN A 48 16.14 -33.19 16.60
N SER A 49 16.88 -32.12 16.85
CA SER A 49 17.51 -31.89 18.15
C SER A 49 16.44 -31.60 19.21
N THR A 50 15.93 -32.67 19.83
CA THR A 50 15.00 -32.66 20.97
C THR A 50 15.54 -33.56 22.08
N ASN A 51 16.47 -33.02 22.87
CA ASN A 51 16.92 -33.66 24.09
C ASN A 51 17.52 -32.61 25.04
N ASP A 52 16.69 -32.06 25.93
CA ASP A 52 17.13 -31.05 26.93
C ASP A 52 18.14 -31.62 27.95
N ASN A 53 18.30 -32.95 27.96
CA ASN A 53 19.27 -33.70 28.78
C ASN A 53 20.61 -33.98 28.05
N GLY A 54 20.91 -33.27 26.95
CA GLY A 54 22.27 -33.03 26.43
C GLY A 54 23.04 -34.16 25.75
N ASN A 55 22.75 -35.45 26.00
CA ASN A 55 23.68 -36.55 25.68
C ASN A 55 23.37 -37.43 24.45
N THR A 56 22.23 -37.28 23.77
CA THR A 56 21.98 -37.95 22.47
C THR A 56 21.14 -37.09 21.52
N SER A 57 21.61 -36.89 20.29
CA SER A 57 20.92 -36.19 19.21
C SER A 57 20.37 -37.20 18.18
N SER A 58 19.19 -37.77 18.44
CA SER A 58 18.55 -38.73 17.53
C SER A 58 18.16 -38.07 16.20
N SER A 59 18.85 -38.43 15.11
CA SER A 59 18.54 -37.91 13.79
C SER A 59 17.41 -38.69 13.14
N SER A 60 16.19 -38.15 13.15
CA SER A 60 15.05 -38.72 12.42
C SER A 60 15.23 -38.60 10.90
N TYR A 61 15.11 -39.72 10.18
CA TYR A 61 15.12 -39.76 8.72
C TYR A 61 13.71 -40.06 8.21
N THR A 62 13.14 -39.21 7.34
CA THR A 62 11.92 -39.56 6.61
C THR A 62 12.22 -39.58 5.12
N TYR A 63 12.36 -40.79 4.59
CA TYR A 63 12.61 -40.99 3.17
C TYR A 63 11.34 -40.66 2.36
N ILE A 64 11.47 -39.75 1.40
CA ILE A 64 10.40 -39.39 0.47
C ILE A 64 10.77 -39.99 -0.89
N SER A 65 10.34 -41.24 -1.09
CA SER A 65 10.46 -41.89 -2.40
C SER A 65 9.56 -41.17 -3.39
N ILE A 66 10.16 -40.40 -4.29
CA ILE A 66 9.47 -39.85 -5.45
C ILE A 66 9.77 -40.78 -6.62
N THR A 67 8.86 -41.71 -6.87
CA THR A 67 8.84 -42.46 -8.12
C THR A 67 8.79 -41.46 -9.28
N HIS A 68 9.59 -41.72 -10.32
CA HIS A 68 9.86 -40.78 -11.41
C HIS A 68 8.56 -40.33 -12.11
N THR A 69 8.04 -39.16 -11.71
CA THR A 69 6.99 -38.48 -12.47
C THR A 69 7.55 -38.09 -13.83
N GLU A 70 6.79 -38.26 -14.91
CA GLU A 70 7.23 -37.97 -16.28
C GLU A 70 7.35 -36.45 -16.60
N SER A 71 7.78 -35.65 -15.62
CA SER A 71 8.19 -34.26 -15.75
C SER A 71 9.42 -34.13 -16.64
N LYS A 72 9.21 -34.20 -17.97
CA LYS A 72 10.19 -33.78 -18.97
C LYS A 72 10.17 -32.25 -19.05
N ILE A 73 11.30 -31.63 -18.75
CA ILE A 73 11.51 -30.19 -18.89
C ILE A 73 12.15 -29.90 -20.26
N THR A 74 11.47 -29.13 -21.09
CA THR A 74 12.07 -28.59 -22.32
C THR A 74 12.98 -27.40 -21.99
N VAL A 75 14.26 -27.49 -22.30
CA VAL A 75 15.23 -26.41 -22.06
C VAL A 75 15.17 -25.37 -23.17
N THR A 76 14.39 -24.31 -22.97
CA THR A 76 14.29 -23.21 -23.92
C THR A 76 15.40 -22.17 -23.73
N ASN A 77 16.24 -22.01 -24.76
CA ASN A 77 17.05 -20.82 -25.02
C ASN A 77 18.11 -20.45 -23.95
N LEU A 78 19.07 -21.34 -23.70
CA LEU A 78 20.25 -21.06 -22.86
C LEU A 78 21.56 -21.11 -23.65
N ALA A 79 22.06 -19.92 -24.03
CA ALA A 79 23.35 -19.75 -24.70
C ALA A 79 24.54 -20.29 -23.88
N VAL A 80 24.44 -20.28 -22.55
CA VAL A 80 25.46 -20.81 -21.61
C VAL A 80 25.54 -22.35 -21.64
N TYR A 81 24.46 -23.03 -22.06
CA TYR A 81 24.33 -24.49 -22.07
C TYR A 81 24.03 -24.99 -23.50
N GLY A 82 24.75 -24.49 -24.50
CA GLY A 82 24.36 -24.56 -25.92
C GLY A 82 23.88 -25.94 -26.41
N ASN A 83 24.57 -27.02 -26.02
CA ASN A 83 24.22 -28.40 -26.43
C ASN A 83 22.86 -28.90 -25.88
N LEU A 84 22.35 -28.30 -24.79
CA LEU A 84 21.07 -28.68 -24.16
C LEU A 84 19.85 -27.95 -24.73
N ALA A 85 20.03 -26.92 -25.55
CA ALA A 85 18.91 -26.13 -26.08
C ALA A 85 17.93 -27.01 -26.89
N GLY A 86 16.65 -26.95 -26.53
CA GLY A 86 15.59 -27.76 -27.14
C GLY A 86 15.52 -29.21 -26.67
N GLN A 87 16.43 -29.68 -25.79
CA GLN A 87 16.34 -31.02 -25.23
C GLN A 87 15.24 -31.12 -24.17
N ASN A 88 14.62 -32.31 -24.08
CA ASN A 88 13.70 -32.68 -23.01
C ASN A 88 14.48 -33.43 -21.92
N ILE A 89 14.79 -32.73 -20.83
CA ILE A 89 15.58 -33.25 -19.72
C ILE A 89 14.65 -33.91 -18.68
N PRO A 90 14.96 -35.11 -18.17
CA PRO A 90 14.23 -35.71 -17.04
C PRO A 90 14.35 -34.82 -15.79
N ALA A 91 13.23 -34.49 -15.15
CA ALA A 91 13.23 -33.70 -13.94
C ALA A 91 12.59 -34.44 -12.77
N VAL A 92 13.33 -34.51 -11.66
CA VAL A 92 12.89 -35.14 -10.42
C VAL A 92 12.62 -34.04 -9.41
N VAL A 93 11.36 -33.98 -8.93
CA VAL A 93 10.81 -32.77 -8.31
C VAL A 93 9.99 -33.06 -7.06
N VAL A 94 10.25 -32.32 -5.98
CA VAL A 94 9.53 -32.46 -4.71
C VAL A 94 8.40 -31.43 -4.60
N PRO A 95 7.13 -31.81 -4.38
CA PRO A 95 6.08 -30.87 -4.02
C PRO A 95 6.34 -30.27 -2.62
N PRO A 96 6.40 -28.93 -2.45
CA PRO A 96 6.68 -28.32 -1.14
C PRO A 96 5.66 -28.65 -0.04
N SER A 97 4.42 -29.03 -0.40
CA SER A 97 3.41 -29.54 0.54
C SER A 97 3.94 -30.73 1.34
N ILE A 98 4.49 -31.75 0.67
CA ILE A 98 5.02 -32.95 1.31
C ILE A 98 6.19 -32.60 2.25
N ILE A 99 7.05 -31.67 1.84
CA ILE A 99 8.17 -31.18 2.68
C ILE A 99 7.63 -30.50 3.93
N ASN A 100 6.71 -29.55 3.78
CA ASN A 100 6.13 -28.77 4.87
C ASN A 100 5.29 -29.60 5.85
N GLU A 101 4.61 -30.64 5.37
CA GLU A 101 3.80 -31.56 6.18
C GLU A 101 4.69 -32.54 6.95
N THR A 102 5.75 -33.04 6.32
CA THR A 102 6.71 -33.98 6.96
C THR A 102 7.68 -33.26 7.90
N PHE A 103 8.07 -32.02 7.57
CA PHE A 103 9.12 -31.26 8.25
C PHE A 103 8.72 -29.79 8.47
N PRO A 104 7.85 -29.47 9.45
CA PRO A 104 7.49 -28.08 9.79
C PRO A 104 8.67 -27.24 10.33
N HIS A 105 9.83 -27.85 10.58
CA HIS A 105 11.06 -27.24 11.10
C HIS A 105 12.33 -27.90 10.54
N TRP A 106 12.60 -27.80 9.23
CA TRP A 106 13.76 -28.43 8.57
C TRP A 106 15.08 -27.66 8.81
N LYS A 107 15.45 -27.50 10.09
CA LYS A 107 16.64 -26.75 10.59
C LYS A 107 17.90 -26.97 9.73
N HIS A 108 18.17 -28.22 9.37
CA HIS A 108 19.43 -28.67 8.76
C HIS A 108 19.40 -28.80 7.23
N GLY A 109 18.28 -28.45 6.58
CA GLY A 109 18.14 -28.51 5.12
C GLY A 109 17.41 -29.75 4.58
N ILE A 110 16.94 -29.62 3.34
CA ILE A 110 16.51 -30.69 2.43
C ILE A 110 17.76 -31.20 1.73
N PHE A 111 18.26 -32.37 2.14
CA PHE A 111 19.38 -33.01 1.47
C PHE A 111 18.93 -33.72 0.19
N PHE A 112 19.79 -33.72 -0.83
CA PHE A 112 19.58 -34.48 -2.05
C PHE A 112 20.51 -35.71 -2.06
N SER A 113 20.04 -36.80 -2.63
CA SER A 113 20.75 -38.09 -2.67
C SER A 113 20.33 -38.84 -3.93
N PHE A 114 21.15 -39.80 -4.35
CA PHE A 114 20.92 -40.68 -5.49
C PHE A 114 21.00 -42.14 -5.06
N CYS A 115 20.21 -43.01 -5.71
CA CYS A 115 20.15 -44.44 -5.45
C CYS A 115 20.23 -45.24 -6.76
N PRO A 116 20.95 -46.37 -6.81
CA PRO A 116 21.85 -46.91 -5.79
C PRO A 116 23.03 -45.97 -5.45
N GLY A 117 23.64 -46.18 -4.27
CA GLY A 117 24.54 -45.20 -3.65
C GLY A 117 25.83 -44.92 -4.43
N ASN A 118 26.27 -45.87 -5.26
CA ASN A 118 27.41 -45.75 -6.17
C ASN A 118 27.19 -44.69 -7.28
N LEU A 119 25.95 -44.39 -7.67
CA LEU A 119 25.66 -43.32 -8.65
C LEU A 119 26.19 -41.96 -8.19
N LYS A 120 26.26 -41.72 -6.87
CA LYS A 120 26.71 -40.45 -6.28
C LYS A 120 28.14 -40.08 -6.70
N GLU A 121 28.96 -41.07 -7.05
CA GLU A 121 30.34 -40.85 -7.50
C GLU A 121 30.44 -40.31 -8.93
N ASN A 122 29.37 -40.48 -9.70
CA ASN A 122 29.31 -40.27 -11.15
C ASN A 122 28.35 -39.12 -11.52
N VAL A 123 27.90 -38.35 -10.53
CA VAL A 123 27.08 -37.15 -10.71
C VAL A 123 27.93 -35.90 -10.49
N PHE A 124 27.72 -34.89 -11.32
CA PHE A 124 28.38 -33.59 -11.27
C PHE A 124 27.34 -32.45 -11.24
N LEU A 125 27.62 -31.40 -10.46
CA LEU A 125 26.93 -30.11 -10.50
C LEU A 125 27.79 -29.12 -11.30
N VAL A 126 27.20 -27.99 -11.72
CA VAL A 126 27.99 -26.90 -12.30
C VAL A 126 28.80 -26.18 -11.21
N ASP A 127 30.13 -26.16 -11.38
CA ASP A 127 31.10 -25.50 -10.50
C ASP A 127 30.76 -24.01 -10.33
N LYS A 128 30.82 -23.54 -9.08
CA LYS A 128 30.55 -22.14 -8.70
C LYS A 128 31.69 -21.18 -9.08
N THR A 129 32.89 -21.70 -9.38
CA THR A 129 34.14 -20.94 -9.34
C THR A 129 34.89 -20.87 -10.67
N ASN A 130 34.75 -21.85 -11.57
CA ASN A 130 35.51 -21.91 -12.82
C ASN A 130 34.64 -21.88 -14.08
N ASN A 131 34.40 -20.69 -14.63
CA ASN A 131 33.93 -20.50 -16.00
C ASN A 131 35.10 -20.03 -16.91
N TYR A 132 36.19 -20.79 -16.90
CA TYR A 132 37.41 -20.46 -17.65
C TYR A 132 37.22 -20.83 -19.12
N ASN A 133 37.52 -19.89 -20.03
CA ASN A 133 37.35 -20.05 -21.49
C ASN A 133 35.91 -20.42 -21.93
N ASN A 134 34.87 -19.91 -21.24
CA ASN A 134 33.45 -20.19 -21.49
C ASN A 134 33.03 -21.67 -21.38
N LYS A 135 33.89 -22.55 -20.83
CA LYS A 135 33.58 -23.95 -20.57
C LYS A 135 32.97 -24.10 -19.17
N LEU A 136 31.80 -24.73 -19.11
CA LEU A 136 31.20 -25.14 -17.85
C LEU A 136 31.98 -26.31 -17.26
N LYS A 137 32.46 -26.18 -16.02
CA LYS A 137 33.10 -27.27 -15.28
C LYS A 137 32.15 -27.94 -14.29
N GLY A 138 32.40 -29.23 -14.07
CA GLY A 138 31.67 -30.08 -13.15
C GLY A 138 32.37 -30.20 -11.80
N GLU A 139 31.70 -29.78 -10.72
CA GLU A 139 32.04 -30.16 -9.34
C GLU A 139 31.39 -31.52 -9.05
N LYS A 140 32.19 -32.52 -8.62
CA LYS A 140 31.67 -33.86 -8.26
C LYS A 140 30.67 -33.76 -7.11
N PHE A 141 29.52 -34.42 -7.25
CA PHE A 141 28.45 -34.41 -6.26
C PHE A 141 28.92 -34.96 -4.91
N ASN A 142 28.58 -34.23 -3.85
CA ASN A 142 28.87 -34.60 -2.47
C ASN A 142 27.56 -34.53 -1.66
N PRO A 143 27.00 -35.66 -1.19
CA PRO A 143 25.72 -35.68 -0.48
C PRO A 143 25.76 -35.00 0.90
N LYS A 144 26.94 -34.75 1.49
CA LYS A 144 27.05 -33.97 2.74
C LYS A 144 26.87 -32.47 2.49
N SER A 145 27.25 -31.97 1.31
CA SER A 145 27.05 -30.56 0.93
C SER A 145 25.83 -30.31 0.05
N THR A 146 25.40 -31.26 -0.78
CA THR A 146 24.37 -31.01 -1.79
C THR A 146 22.96 -31.06 -1.21
N ARG A 147 22.43 -29.87 -0.92
CA ARG A 147 21.15 -29.64 -0.25
C ARG A 147 20.54 -28.30 -0.64
N CYS A 148 19.29 -28.09 -0.23
CA CYS A 148 18.78 -26.76 0.05
C CYS A 148 18.64 -26.58 1.56
N SER A 149 19.08 -25.45 2.09
CA SER A 149 18.94 -25.05 3.48
C SER A 149 18.80 -23.53 3.54
N LEU A 150 18.78 -22.94 4.73
CA LEU A 150 18.89 -21.49 4.82
C LEU A 150 20.23 -20.99 4.24
N ALA A 151 21.33 -21.73 4.39
CA ALA A 151 22.66 -21.30 3.99
C ALA A 151 22.86 -21.19 2.47
N PHE A 152 22.28 -22.11 1.69
CA PHE A 152 22.29 -22.09 0.22
C PHE A 152 21.26 -23.08 -0.34
N CYS A 153 20.99 -23.03 -1.64
CA CYS A 153 20.14 -24.01 -2.31
C CYS A 153 20.73 -24.51 -3.64
N GLN A 154 21.18 -25.78 -3.66
CA GLN A 154 21.76 -26.44 -4.83
C GLN A 154 20.69 -27.24 -5.59
N ILE A 155 19.89 -26.52 -6.38
CA ILE A 155 18.95 -27.07 -7.37
C ILE A 155 19.27 -26.54 -8.77
N GLY A 156 18.74 -27.19 -9.81
CA GLY A 156 19.04 -26.91 -11.21
C GLY A 156 19.47 -28.17 -11.96
N LEU A 157 20.42 -28.01 -12.89
CA LEU A 157 20.96 -29.13 -13.66
C LEU A 157 22.06 -29.89 -12.93
N TYR A 158 22.01 -31.20 -13.13
CA TYR A 158 22.96 -32.20 -12.72
C TYR A 158 23.32 -33.05 -13.94
N PHE A 159 24.54 -33.55 -13.99
CA PHE A 159 25.07 -34.33 -15.10
C PHE A 159 25.55 -35.68 -14.58
N TYR A 160 25.11 -36.78 -15.19
CA TYR A 160 25.61 -38.12 -14.90
C TYR A 160 26.55 -38.59 -16.01
N ASP A 161 27.61 -39.28 -15.61
CA ASP A 161 28.65 -39.76 -16.49
C ASP A 161 29.41 -40.93 -15.85
N LYS A 162 29.54 -42.06 -16.57
CA LYS A 162 30.24 -43.26 -16.05
C LYS A 162 31.76 -43.14 -16.09
N ASP A 163 32.30 -42.31 -16.97
CA ASP A 163 33.70 -42.33 -17.35
C ASP A 163 34.48 -41.13 -16.80
N ILE A 164 35.29 -41.40 -15.76
CA ILE A 164 36.42 -40.61 -15.23
C ILE A 164 36.09 -39.69 -14.02
N GLY A 165 37.14 -39.20 -13.34
CA GLY A 165 37.14 -38.77 -11.93
C GLY A 165 36.76 -37.31 -11.61
N SER A 166 37.49 -36.71 -10.67
CA SER A 166 36.97 -35.67 -9.75
C SER A 166 36.59 -34.30 -10.33
N THR A 167 37.04 -33.95 -11.54
CA THR A 167 36.70 -32.69 -12.21
C THR A 167 36.58 -32.91 -13.72
N LYS A 168 35.46 -32.49 -14.34
CA LYS A 168 35.22 -32.68 -15.78
C LYS A 168 34.77 -31.39 -16.47
N ASP A 169 35.12 -31.22 -17.74
CA ASP A 169 34.47 -30.27 -18.62
C ASP A 169 33.07 -30.83 -18.99
N LEU A 170 32.01 -30.08 -18.72
CA LEU A 170 30.60 -30.51 -18.93
C LEU A 170 30.17 -30.51 -20.40
N ASP A 171 31.12 -30.40 -21.34
CA ASP A 171 30.90 -30.65 -22.76
C ASP A 171 30.57 -32.13 -23.05
N HIS A 172 30.95 -33.05 -22.15
CA HIS A 172 30.81 -34.50 -22.31
C HIS A 172 30.16 -35.14 -21.07
N TYR A 173 28.93 -35.65 -21.23
CA TYR A 173 28.14 -36.35 -20.21
C TYR A 173 27.33 -37.48 -20.87
N GLU A 174 26.93 -38.50 -20.09
CA GLU A 174 26.05 -39.56 -20.60
C GLU A 174 24.59 -39.10 -20.63
N TYR A 175 24.10 -38.49 -19.54
CA TYR A 175 22.79 -37.84 -19.51
C TYR A 175 22.70 -36.68 -18.50
N PRO A 176 22.00 -35.59 -18.83
CA PRO A 176 21.63 -34.54 -17.89
C PRO A 176 20.31 -34.89 -17.18
N PHE A 177 20.11 -34.34 -15.99
CA PHE A 177 18.81 -34.34 -15.31
C PHE A 177 18.64 -33.05 -14.49
N TYR A 178 17.39 -32.73 -14.14
CA TYR A 178 17.05 -31.54 -13.35
C TYR A 178 16.54 -31.95 -11.97
N VAL A 179 17.04 -31.29 -10.92
CA VAL A 179 16.54 -31.43 -9.54
C VAL A 179 15.91 -30.12 -9.10
N GLY A 180 14.72 -30.18 -8.51
CA GLY A 180 14.05 -29.01 -7.95
C GLY A 180 12.73 -29.33 -7.26
N PHE A 181 11.80 -28.39 -7.35
CA PHE A 181 10.52 -28.44 -6.66
C PHE A 181 9.35 -28.41 -7.65
N LYS A 182 8.24 -29.05 -7.30
CA LYS A 182 7.02 -28.99 -8.10
C LYS A 182 6.13 -27.85 -7.60
N GLY A 183 5.99 -26.80 -8.40
CA GLY A 183 5.01 -25.75 -8.18
C GLY A 183 3.63 -26.18 -8.67
N ASP A 184 2.65 -26.12 -7.79
CA ASP A 184 1.23 -26.29 -8.10
C ASP A 184 0.59 -24.93 -8.36
N SER A 185 -0.57 -24.91 -9.03
CA SER A 185 -1.29 -23.68 -9.40
C SER A 185 -1.87 -22.88 -8.23
N ILE A 186 -1.71 -23.37 -7.00
CA ILE A 186 -2.06 -22.71 -5.74
C ILE A 186 -0.76 -22.49 -4.98
N LYS A 187 -0.16 -21.29 -5.14
CA LYS A 187 1.09 -20.79 -4.53
C LYS A 187 1.82 -21.83 -3.65
N SER A 188 2.63 -22.69 -4.27
CA SER A 188 3.49 -23.61 -3.52
C SER A 188 4.53 -22.81 -2.77
N SER A 189 4.42 -22.82 -1.45
CA SER A 189 5.35 -22.15 -0.54
C SER A 189 6.22 -23.16 0.19
N LEU A 190 7.48 -22.83 0.44
CA LEU A 190 8.42 -23.59 1.26
C LEU A 190 8.81 -22.71 2.46
N TYR A 191 8.64 -23.19 3.70
CA TYR A 191 8.98 -22.39 4.89
C TYR A 191 10.04 -23.04 5.78
N PHE A 192 11.13 -22.34 6.10
CA PHE A 192 12.25 -22.89 6.91
C PHE A 192 11.80 -23.39 8.28
N LYS A 193 10.90 -22.65 8.91
CA LYS A 193 10.19 -23.04 10.13
C LYS A 193 8.87 -22.29 10.27
N VAL A 194 8.04 -22.74 11.21
CA VAL A 194 7.07 -21.84 11.86
C VAL A 194 7.85 -20.84 12.73
N SER A 195 7.73 -19.55 12.45
CA SER A 195 8.08 -18.47 13.36
C SER A 195 6.85 -18.05 14.14
N SER A 196 6.95 -18.12 15.46
CA SER A 196 6.05 -17.37 16.30
C SER A 196 6.30 -15.87 16.19
N TYR A 197 5.29 -15.06 16.47
CA TYR A 197 5.41 -13.63 16.76
C TYR A 197 4.38 -13.24 17.82
N ALA A 198 4.68 -12.21 18.60
CA ALA A 198 3.73 -11.55 19.49
C ALA A 198 3.64 -10.05 19.16
N LYS A 199 2.60 -9.39 19.65
CA LYS A 199 2.39 -7.95 19.42
C LYS A 199 3.61 -7.16 19.94
N ASN A 200 4.12 -6.26 19.09
CA ASN A 200 5.34 -5.48 19.32
C ASN A 200 6.63 -6.30 19.54
N ASN A 201 6.65 -7.58 19.17
CA ASN A 201 7.77 -8.49 19.40
C ASN A 201 8.11 -9.30 18.14
N PHE A 202 8.54 -8.59 17.10
CA PHE A 202 9.01 -9.18 15.84
C PHE A 202 10.49 -9.53 15.98
N TYR A 203 10.88 -10.76 15.64
CA TYR A 203 12.28 -11.17 15.68
C TYR A 203 12.96 -10.93 14.34
N LEU A 204 14.25 -10.57 14.37
CA LEU A 204 15.10 -10.44 13.20
C LEU A 204 15.55 -11.83 12.74
N TYR A 205 15.29 -12.17 11.48
CA TYR A 205 15.68 -13.45 10.86
C TYR A 205 16.58 -13.24 9.64
N PRO A 206 17.57 -14.12 9.41
CA PRO A 206 18.20 -14.27 8.10
C PRO A 206 17.19 -14.77 7.05
N CYS A 207 16.95 -13.99 6.00
CA CYS A 207 16.28 -14.43 4.78
C CYS A 207 17.31 -14.77 3.69
N PRO A 208 17.03 -15.75 2.81
CA PRO A 208 17.69 -15.87 1.51
C PRO A 208 17.69 -14.55 0.72
N TYR A 209 18.81 -14.27 0.06
CA TYR A 209 19.02 -13.08 -0.75
C TYR A 209 19.83 -13.41 -2.02
N TYR A 210 20.53 -12.45 -2.62
CA TYR A 210 21.22 -12.64 -3.90
C TYR A 210 22.30 -13.75 -3.82
N GLY A 211 22.33 -14.65 -4.80
CA GLY A 211 23.28 -15.78 -4.84
C GLY A 211 22.98 -16.95 -3.91
N TRP A 212 21.86 -16.95 -3.15
CA TRP A 212 21.46 -18.09 -2.30
C TRP A 212 21.30 -19.40 -3.11
N ILE A 213 20.75 -19.29 -4.33
CA ILE A 213 20.98 -20.26 -5.40
C ILE A 213 22.09 -19.70 -6.30
N ASN A 214 23.04 -20.55 -6.69
CA ASN A 214 24.17 -20.19 -7.58
C ASN A 214 23.65 -19.51 -8.87
N GLU A 215 24.16 -18.33 -9.20
CA GLU A 215 23.74 -17.54 -10.37
C GLU A 215 23.97 -18.24 -11.72
N ILE A 216 24.94 -19.16 -11.75
CA ILE A 216 25.24 -20.02 -12.92
C ILE A 216 24.16 -21.10 -13.09
N SER A 217 23.46 -21.50 -12.01
CA SER A 217 22.34 -22.43 -12.12
C SER A 217 21.19 -21.83 -12.93
N ILE A 218 20.44 -22.71 -13.58
CA ILE A 218 19.25 -22.34 -14.34
C ILE A 218 18.04 -22.12 -13.40
N ALA A 219 18.04 -22.78 -12.23
CA ALA A 219 17.20 -22.36 -11.12
C ALA A 219 17.79 -21.08 -10.51
N LYS A 220 16.96 -20.09 -10.17
CA LYS A 220 17.41 -18.81 -9.61
C LYS A 220 16.54 -18.37 -8.45
N PHE A 221 17.11 -17.66 -7.49
CA PHE A 221 16.34 -17.03 -6.42
C PHE A 221 16.18 -15.53 -6.70
N ILE A 222 14.95 -15.04 -6.58
CA ILE A 222 14.62 -13.61 -6.68
C ILE A 222 14.11 -13.15 -5.31
N PRO A 223 14.84 -12.26 -4.61
CA PRO A 223 14.36 -11.67 -3.36
C PRO A 223 13.02 -10.94 -3.51
N SER A 224 12.19 -11.03 -2.48
CA SER A 224 10.92 -10.33 -2.37
C SER A 224 11.15 -8.81 -2.37
N PRO A 225 10.36 -8.01 -3.11
CA PRO A 225 10.46 -6.55 -3.09
C PRO A 225 10.39 -5.95 -1.67
N ASN A 226 9.73 -6.64 -0.73
CA ASN A 226 9.58 -6.20 0.66
C ASN A 226 10.87 -6.37 1.50
N ILE A 227 11.88 -7.13 1.02
CA ILE A 227 13.18 -7.28 1.69
C ILE A 227 14.34 -6.60 0.97
N VAL A 228 14.20 -6.29 -0.33
CA VAL A 228 15.25 -5.61 -1.12
C VAL A 228 15.54 -4.23 -0.55
N GLY A 229 16.75 -4.02 -0.04
CA GLY A 229 17.15 -2.78 0.64
C GLY A 229 16.52 -2.56 2.02
N ASN A 230 15.73 -3.51 2.53
CA ASN A 230 14.93 -3.38 3.75
C ASN A 230 15.47 -4.22 4.93
N GLY A 231 16.79 -4.48 4.95
CA GLY A 231 17.42 -5.30 5.96
C GLY A 231 18.95 -5.16 6.02
N LEU A 232 19.54 -5.86 6.98
CA LEU A 232 20.97 -5.82 7.29
C LEU A 232 21.71 -6.96 6.58
N VAL A 233 22.70 -6.64 5.75
CA VAL A 233 23.67 -7.59 5.20
C VAL A 233 24.93 -7.54 6.10
N ILE A 234 25.39 -8.68 6.61
CA ILE A 234 26.53 -8.73 7.56
C ILE A 234 27.88 -8.76 6.83
N ASP A 235 27.96 -9.37 5.65
CA ASP A 235 29.14 -9.34 4.79
C ASP A 235 28.74 -9.07 3.34
N GLU A 236 29.13 -7.92 2.80
CA GLU A 236 28.84 -7.53 1.41
C GLU A 236 29.59 -8.42 0.38
N LYS A 237 30.53 -9.27 0.80
CA LYS A 237 31.15 -10.31 -0.04
C LYS A 237 30.34 -11.60 -0.09
N ASP A 238 29.45 -11.85 0.86
CA ASP A 238 28.61 -13.06 0.94
C ASP A 238 27.14 -12.67 1.13
N ARG A 239 26.59 -12.03 0.09
CA ARG A 239 25.23 -11.45 0.07
C ARG A 239 24.12 -12.50 -0.05
N ARG A 240 24.41 -13.79 0.22
CA ARG A 240 23.45 -14.90 0.24
C ARG A 240 22.30 -14.70 1.23
N HIS A 241 22.51 -13.85 2.25
CA HIS A 241 21.58 -13.62 3.34
C HIS A 241 21.37 -12.13 3.63
N ILE A 242 20.16 -11.78 4.04
CA ILE A 242 19.80 -10.46 4.58
C ILE A 242 18.94 -10.64 5.82
N TYR A 243 19.27 -9.94 6.91
CA TYR A 243 18.54 -10.01 8.17
C TYR A 243 17.37 -9.01 8.16
N VAL A 244 16.16 -9.51 8.36
CA VAL A 244 14.90 -8.74 8.31
C VAL A 244 13.94 -9.12 9.45
N PRO A 245 13.17 -8.18 10.02
CA PRO A 245 12.12 -8.52 10.98
C PRO A 245 10.99 -9.28 10.30
N VAL A 246 10.59 -10.41 10.88
CA VAL A 246 9.52 -11.27 10.34
C VAL A 246 8.19 -10.92 11.03
N LEU A 247 7.24 -10.41 10.24
CA LEU A 247 5.93 -9.91 10.69
C LEU A 247 4.80 -10.24 9.68
N PRO A 248 3.52 -10.29 10.11
CA PRO A 248 2.38 -10.40 9.19
C PRO A 248 2.19 -9.11 8.38
N LEU A 249 2.12 -9.22 7.04
CA LEU A 249 1.88 -8.06 6.17
C LEU A 249 0.43 -7.53 6.25
N SER A 250 -0.51 -8.38 6.67
CA SER A 250 -1.87 -8.00 7.07
C SER A 250 -2.46 -9.06 8.02
N GLU A 251 -3.59 -8.74 8.65
CA GLU A 251 -4.29 -9.53 9.69
C GLU A 251 -4.59 -11.01 9.34
N ASN A 252 -4.48 -11.41 8.06
CA ASN A 252 -4.80 -12.76 7.58
C ASN A 252 -3.65 -13.43 6.80
N HIS A 253 -2.42 -12.91 6.91
CA HIS A 253 -1.23 -13.56 6.32
C HIS A 253 -0.52 -14.44 7.35
N ASP A 254 -0.64 -15.76 7.22
CA ASP A 254 0.12 -16.75 8.01
C ASP A 254 1.50 -17.07 7.41
N TYR A 255 2.04 -16.21 6.55
CA TYR A 255 3.29 -16.45 5.82
C TYR A 255 4.04 -15.15 5.50
N PHE A 256 5.35 -15.16 5.72
CA PHE A 256 6.29 -14.09 5.35
C PHE A 256 7.22 -14.59 4.24
N THR A 257 7.25 -13.90 3.10
CA THR A 257 8.01 -14.31 1.91
C THR A 257 9.34 -13.57 1.82
N CYS A 258 10.45 -14.28 1.97
CA CYS A 258 11.80 -13.80 1.65
C CYS A 258 11.99 -13.61 0.13
N GLY A 259 11.40 -14.45 -0.70
CA GLY A 259 11.47 -14.33 -2.17
C GLY A 259 10.90 -15.54 -2.88
N GLU A 260 11.23 -15.73 -4.16
CA GLU A 260 10.79 -16.87 -4.96
C GLU A 260 11.95 -17.59 -5.66
N ILE A 261 11.87 -18.92 -5.70
CA ILE A 261 12.67 -19.76 -6.60
C ILE A 261 11.99 -19.76 -7.96
N ILE A 262 12.68 -19.28 -8.99
CA ILE A 262 12.32 -19.42 -10.39
C ILE A 262 13.00 -20.67 -10.96
N GLN A 263 12.24 -21.48 -11.69
CA GLN A 263 12.66 -22.79 -12.20
C GLN A 263 12.40 -22.92 -13.70
N LEU A 264 12.96 -23.97 -14.32
CA LEU A 264 12.76 -24.23 -15.74
C LEU A 264 11.34 -24.68 -16.11
N GLY A 265 10.94 -24.31 -17.33
CA GLY A 265 9.79 -24.89 -18.03
C GLY A 265 8.47 -24.72 -17.30
N ASN A 266 7.78 -25.84 -17.06
CA ASN A 266 6.44 -25.89 -16.47
C ASN A 266 6.44 -26.16 -14.96
N LEU A 267 7.59 -26.11 -14.27
CA LEU A 267 7.65 -26.36 -12.82
C LEU A 267 7.07 -25.24 -11.94
N GLY A 268 6.91 -24.03 -12.48
CA GLY A 268 6.43 -22.86 -11.72
C GLY A 268 7.43 -22.30 -10.71
N SER A 269 7.09 -21.15 -10.12
CA SER A 269 7.85 -20.56 -9.02
C SER A 269 7.41 -21.09 -7.66
N ILE A 270 8.34 -21.11 -6.70
CA ILE A 270 8.09 -21.51 -5.30
C ILE A 270 8.38 -20.30 -4.42
N SER A 271 7.41 -19.83 -3.63
CA SER A 271 7.67 -18.80 -2.62
C SER A 271 8.46 -19.40 -1.45
N VAL A 272 9.46 -18.69 -0.92
CA VAL A 272 10.34 -19.16 0.17
C VAL A 272 10.35 -18.15 1.32
N GLY A 273 10.35 -18.63 2.57
CA GLY A 273 10.41 -17.79 3.76
C GLY A 273 9.97 -18.50 5.04
N TYR A 274 9.02 -17.92 5.78
CA TYR A 274 8.61 -18.37 7.11
C TYR A 274 7.10 -18.47 7.22
N LYS A 275 6.61 -19.56 7.84
CA LYS A 275 5.21 -19.64 8.27
C LYS A 275 5.05 -18.88 9.58
N LEU A 276 4.02 -18.05 9.69
CA LEU A 276 3.75 -17.23 10.87
C LEU A 276 2.75 -17.93 11.80
N LYS A 277 2.95 -17.77 13.10
CA LYS A 277 2.02 -18.17 14.15
C LYS A 277 1.93 -17.03 15.16
N GLU A 278 0.73 -16.49 15.38
CA GLU A 278 0.52 -15.55 16.47
C GLU A 278 0.55 -16.29 17.81
N GLU A 279 1.36 -15.78 18.74
CA GLU A 279 1.36 -16.24 20.13
C GLU A 279 0.52 -15.33 21.02
N LYS A 280 -0.16 -15.94 21.99
CA LYS A 280 -0.97 -15.25 23.01
C LYS A 280 -0.14 -14.73 24.18
N GLU A 281 1.19 -14.78 24.07
CA GLU A 281 2.09 -14.22 25.08
C GLU A 281 1.90 -12.70 25.19
N GLU A 282 2.24 -12.16 26.35
CA GLU A 282 2.16 -10.74 26.61
C GLU A 282 3.07 -9.96 25.64
N SER A 283 2.54 -8.88 25.08
CA SER A 283 3.31 -8.02 24.17
C SER A 283 4.55 -7.49 24.89
N LYS A 284 5.72 -7.46 24.22
CA LYS A 284 6.90 -6.83 24.81
C LYS A 284 6.54 -5.42 25.26
N GLU A 285 6.86 -5.10 26.52
CA GLU A 285 6.62 -3.78 27.09
C GLU A 285 7.29 -2.69 26.25
N LEU A 286 6.63 -1.53 26.19
CA LEU A 286 7.08 -0.43 25.36
C LEU A 286 8.08 0.44 26.13
N SER A 287 9.33 0.31 25.73
CA SER A 287 10.45 1.11 26.21
C SER A 287 10.18 2.62 26.00
N SER A 288 10.61 3.45 26.95
CA SER A 288 10.66 4.90 26.73
C SER A 288 11.79 5.24 25.75
N LEU A 289 11.55 6.21 24.86
CA LEU A 289 12.56 6.83 24.02
C LEU A 289 12.99 8.16 24.65
N LEU A 290 14.28 8.32 24.87
CA LEU A 290 14.90 9.55 25.35
C LEU A 290 15.67 10.21 24.21
N PHE A 291 15.48 11.52 24.04
CA PHE A 291 16.09 12.33 22.99
C PHE A 291 17.12 13.25 23.64
N ASN A 292 18.41 12.90 23.52
CA ASN A 292 19.46 13.57 24.27
C ASN A 292 20.01 14.77 23.50
N GLU A 293 20.52 15.76 24.23
CA GLU A 293 21.29 16.87 23.65
C GLU A 293 22.54 16.33 22.92
N GLY A 294 22.82 16.86 21.73
CA GLY A 294 23.78 16.26 20.79
C GLY A 294 23.17 15.20 19.84
N GLY A 295 21.94 14.75 20.09
CA GLY A 295 21.13 13.99 19.14
C GLY A 295 21.23 12.46 19.23
N SER A 296 21.91 11.90 20.24
CA SER A 296 21.75 10.47 20.50
C SER A 296 20.33 10.20 20.99
N ILE A 297 19.73 9.09 20.54
CA ILE A 297 18.45 8.61 21.05
C ILE A 297 18.74 7.35 21.85
N THR A 298 18.31 7.32 23.10
CA THR A 298 18.46 6.17 23.98
C THR A 298 17.12 5.49 24.21
N CYS A 299 17.18 4.16 24.32
CA CYS A 299 16.06 3.25 24.49
C CYS A 299 16.50 2.23 25.53
N GLU A 300 15.94 2.31 26.75
CA GLU A 300 16.50 1.67 27.94
C GLU A 300 18.01 2.00 28.08
N ALA A 301 18.87 0.98 28.23
CA ALA A 301 20.32 1.14 28.31
C ALA A 301 21.04 1.28 26.95
N TYR A 302 20.31 1.20 25.83
CA TYR A 302 20.89 1.16 24.49
C TYR A 302 20.85 2.54 23.80
N THR A 303 21.96 2.96 23.21
CA THR A 303 21.96 4.06 22.23
C THR A 303 21.57 3.52 20.87
N ILE A 304 20.52 4.08 20.26
CA ILE A 304 19.99 3.63 18.97
C ILE A 304 20.99 3.97 17.85
N ASN A 305 21.44 2.93 17.15
CA ASN A 305 22.17 3.05 15.89
C ASN A 305 21.22 2.69 14.72
N PRO A 306 21.01 3.57 13.72
CA PRO A 306 20.10 3.29 12.61
C PRO A 306 20.46 2.04 11.80
N VAL A 307 21.73 1.64 11.76
CA VAL A 307 22.19 0.43 11.03
C VAL A 307 21.62 -0.86 11.65
N TYR A 308 21.13 -0.79 12.89
CA TYR A 308 20.54 -1.92 13.61
C TYR A 308 19.09 -1.62 14.07
N THR A 309 18.42 -0.69 13.36
CA THR A 309 17.09 -0.21 13.70
C THR A 309 16.10 -0.31 12.53
N TRP A 310 14.90 -0.78 12.84
CA TRP A 310 13.76 -0.75 11.92
C TRP A 310 12.61 0.11 12.48
N ARG A 311 11.91 0.80 11.59
CA ARG A 311 10.72 1.61 11.85
C ARG A 311 9.47 0.81 11.50
N TYR A 312 8.56 0.64 12.46
CA TYR A 312 7.30 -0.08 12.27
C TYR A 312 6.11 0.88 12.25
N GLY A 313 5.35 0.87 11.16
CA GLY A 313 4.08 1.59 10.98
C GLY A 313 2.88 0.65 11.20
N PRO A 314 2.12 0.77 12.30
CA PRO A 314 0.90 0.00 12.52
C PRO A 314 -0.24 0.37 11.55
N LEU A 315 -1.26 -0.47 11.49
CA LEU A 315 -2.52 -0.18 10.79
C LEU A 315 -3.23 1.04 11.39
N GLY A 316 -4.04 1.72 10.57
CA GLY A 316 -4.81 2.92 10.98
C GLY A 316 -4.07 4.26 10.79
N MET A 317 -2.89 4.24 10.17
CA MET A 317 -2.18 5.45 9.72
C MET A 317 -2.99 6.21 8.65
N ASN A 318 -2.82 7.55 8.61
CA ASN A 318 -3.50 8.50 7.70
C ASN A 318 -3.38 8.12 6.22
N ASN A 319 -2.30 7.44 5.84
CA ASN A 319 -1.99 7.04 4.47
C ASN A 319 -2.95 6.01 3.83
N ASN A 320 -4.00 5.57 4.54
CA ASN A 320 -4.93 4.51 4.11
C ASN A 320 -4.25 3.17 3.74
N SER A 321 -3.04 2.92 4.27
CA SER A 321 -2.33 1.66 4.09
C SER A 321 -3.00 0.55 4.90
N ASN A 322 -3.76 -0.31 4.22
CA ASN A 322 -4.33 -1.56 4.77
C ASN A 322 -3.27 -2.64 5.09
N PHE A 323 -2.01 -2.22 5.24
CA PHE A 323 -0.82 -3.05 5.39
C PHE A 323 0.05 -2.43 6.46
N GLN A 324 0.69 -3.28 7.27
CA GLN A 324 1.71 -2.85 8.21
C GLN A 324 3.00 -2.57 7.44
N SER A 325 3.72 -1.49 7.79
CA SER A 325 5.06 -1.23 7.23
C SER A 325 6.14 -1.56 8.24
N MET A 326 7.24 -2.14 7.76
CA MET A 326 8.49 -2.33 8.51
C MET A 326 9.62 -1.88 7.60
N GLU A 327 10.38 -0.87 8.03
CA GLU A 327 11.30 -0.11 7.19
C GLU A 327 12.67 0.00 7.87
N TYR A 328 13.72 -0.47 7.20
CA TYR A 328 15.09 -0.39 7.68
C TYR A 328 15.63 1.06 7.65
N MET A 329 16.24 1.52 8.74
CA MET A 329 16.76 2.90 8.83
C MET A 329 18.12 3.07 8.14
N GLY A 330 18.91 2.00 7.99
CA GLY A 330 20.23 2.03 7.36
C GLY A 330 21.15 3.09 7.97
N GLN A 331 21.55 4.10 7.19
CA GLN A 331 22.44 5.16 7.67
C GLN A 331 21.72 6.40 8.24
N LYS A 332 20.39 6.51 8.10
CA LYS A 332 19.63 7.74 8.43
C LYS A 332 18.40 7.45 9.26
N LEU A 333 18.43 7.85 10.53
CA LEU A 333 17.28 7.76 11.42
C LEU A 333 16.28 8.88 11.11
N GLN A 334 15.17 8.56 10.43
CA GLN A 334 14.04 9.48 10.24
C GLN A 334 12.84 8.97 11.05
N LEU A 335 12.24 9.84 11.85
CA LEU A 335 11.16 9.47 12.77
C LEU A 335 9.80 9.94 12.25
N TYR A 336 8.76 9.20 12.62
CA TYR A 336 7.36 9.56 12.39
C TYR A 336 6.54 9.28 13.65
N SER A 337 5.64 10.18 14.02
CA SER A 337 4.82 10.03 15.23
C SER A 337 3.99 8.74 15.20
N GLY A 338 3.94 8.02 16.33
CA GLY A 338 3.12 6.82 16.51
C GLY A 338 3.67 5.55 15.85
N HIS A 339 4.74 5.65 15.05
CA HIS A 339 5.56 4.49 14.67
C HIS A 339 6.35 3.97 15.88
N TYR A 340 6.90 2.77 15.74
CA TYR A 340 7.75 2.13 16.74
C TYR A 340 9.16 1.94 16.18
N LEU A 341 10.17 2.05 17.05
CA LEU A 341 11.57 1.73 16.75
C LEU A 341 11.90 0.35 17.34
N PHE A 342 12.31 -0.57 16.47
CA PHE A 342 12.83 -1.88 16.85
C PHE A 342 14.35 -1.83 16.74
N TYR A 343 15.04 -1.77 17.88
CA TYR A 343 16.50 -1.81 17.95
C TYR A 343 16.98 -3.22 18.31
N TYR A 344 17.98 -3.71 17.58
CA TYR A 344 18.60 -5.01 17.80
C TYR A 344 20.08 -4.85 18.13
N ASP A 345 20.57 -5.60 19.10
CA ASP A 345 21.97 -5.61 19.49
C ASP A 345 22.86 -6.28 18.42
N PHE A 346 23.65 -5.45 17.73
CA PHE A 346 24.60 -5.91 16.72
C PHE A 346 25.68 -6.84 17.24
N GLN A 347 26.13 -6.71 18.49
CA GLN A 347 27.18 -7.59 19.01
C GLN A 347 26.71 -9.04 18.97
N LYS A 348 25.46 -9.30 19.40
CA LYS A 348 24.84 -10.63 19.34
C LYS A 348 24.63 -11.14 17.90
N ILE A 349 24.36 -10.24 16.95
CA ILE A 349 24.20 -10.57 15.51
C ILE A 349 25.56 -10.87 14.86
N HIS A 350 26.62 -10.17 15.27
CA HIS A 350 27.96 -10.36 14.73
C HIS A 350 28.67 -11.57 15.35
N GLU A 351 28.46 -11.83 16.64
CA GLU A 351 29.00 -13.00 17.34
C GLU A 351 28.45 -14.31 16.77
N SER A 352 27.13 -14.46 16.58
CA SER A 352 26.56 -15.67 15.94
C SER A 352 27.12 -15.90 14.53
N TYR A 353 27.29 -14.82 13.76
CA TYR A 353 27.86 -14.87 12.41
C TYR A 353 29.37 -15.16 12.37
N THR A 354 30.15 -14.68 13.35
CA THR A 354 31.62 -14.81 13.36
C THR A 354 32.14 -16.06 14.08
N ILE A 355 31.48 -16.50 15.16
CA ILE A 355 31.64 -17.87 15.70
C ILE A 355 31.32 -18.91 14.60
N GLY A 356 30.49 -18.51 13.63
CA GLY A 356 30.24 -19.22 12.39
C GLY A 356 31.48 -19.57 11.53
N ARG A 357 32.62 -18.87 11.65
CA ARG A 357 33.70 -18.88 10.66
C ARG A 357 34.98 -19.62 11.07
N ASN A 358 35.34 -20.65 10.29
CA ASN A 358 36.71 -21.18 10.23
C ASN A 358 37.35 -20.78 8.89
N ASN A 359 38.61 -20.34 8.91
CA ASN A 359 39.40 -19.97 7.72
C ASN A 359 38.68 -19.00 6.75
N GLY A 360 37.92 -18.03 7.29
CA GLY A 360 37.24 -16.99 6.53
C GLY A 360 35.96 -17.40 5.80
N ARG A 361 35.56 -18.68 5.83
CA ARG A 361 34.25 -19.15 5.33
C ARG A 361 33.34 -19.43 6.53
N ILE A 362 32.07 -19.05 6.41
CA ILE A 362 31.04 -19.53 7.34
C ILE A 362 30.93 -21.04 7.15
N LYS A 363 30.95 -21.82 8.22
CA LYS A 363 30.42 -23.18 8.19
C LYS A 363 28.91 -23.06 7.98
N ASP A 364 28.40 -23.52 6.84
CA ASP A 364 26.95 -23.50 6.56
C ASP A 364 26.16 -24.27 7.65
N GLU A 365 26.81 -25.23 8.33
CA GLU A 365 26.34 -25.92 9.55
C GLU A 365 25.86 -24.98 10.67
N ASN A 366 26.48 -23.82 10.85
CA ASN A 366 26.19 -22.91 11.97
C ASN A 366 24.89 -22.11 11.72
N LEU A 367 24.61 -21.67 10.49
CA LEU A 367 23.34 -21.01 10.14
C LEU A 367 22.13 -21.97 10.14
N GLU A 368 22.39 -23.28 10.19
CA GLU A 368 21.41 -24.36 10.17
C GLU A 368 21.11 -24.91 11.58
N SER A 369 22.16 -25.15 12.37
CA SER A 369 22.04 -25.55 13.77
C SER A 369 21.52 -24.39 14.64
N ALA A 370 22.13 -23.22 14.49
CA ALA A 370 21.71 -21.95 15.07
C ALA A 370 20.91 -21.14 14.03
N LEU A 371 19.61 -21.46 13.91
CA LEU A 371 18.63 -20.55 13.34
C LEU A 371 18.40 -19.37 14.30
N ASP A 372 19.44 -18.58 14.53
CA ASP A 372 19.47 -17.48 15.50
C ASP A 372 18.55 -16.35 15.03
N TYR A 373 17.41 -16.27 15.71
CA TYR A 373 16.48 -15.17 15.61
C TYR A 373 16.78 -14.18 16.71
N HIS A 374 17.17 -12.97 16.34
CA HIS A 374 17.53 -11.96 17.32
C HIS A 374 16.25 -11.26 17.79
N LYS A 375 15.89 -11.45 19.06
CA LYS A 375 14.80 -10.68 19.70
C LYS A 375 15.19 -9.19 19.73
N PRO A 376 14.24 -8.26 19.58
CA PRO A 376 14.54 -6.83 19.63
C PRO A 376 14.98 -6.47 21.05
N SER A 377 16.18 -5.91 21.17
CA SER A 377 16.78 -5.51 22.44
C SER A 377 15.98 -4.40 23.09
N CYS A 378 15.50 -3.43 22.32
CA CYS A 378 14.62 -2.35 22.79
C CYS A 378 13.49 -2.09 21.77
N VAL A 379 12.27 -1.77 22.25
CA VAL A 379 11.11 -1.46 21.39
C VAL A 379 10.40 -0.22 21.90
N GLY A 380 10.82 0.94 21.38
CA GLY A 380 10.30 2.24 21.80
C GLY A 380 9.23 2.79 20.88
N LYS A 381 8.15 3.36 21.44
CA LYS A 381 7.14 4.07 20.64
C LYS A 381 7.52 5.54 20.45
N ILE A 382 7.49 6.02 19.21
CA ILE A 382 7.72 7.44 18.90
C ILE A 382 6.49 8.24 19.37
N GLY A 383 6.70 9.07 20.38
CA GLY A 383 5.68 9.93 20.96
C GLY A 383 5.28 11.10 20.05
N ASP A 384 4.28 11.83 20.49
CA ASP A 384 3.88 13.11 19.91
C ASP A 384 4.71 14.25 20.54
N VAL A 385 5.08 15.25 19.73
CA VAL A 385 5.85 16.44 20.15
C VAL A 385 5.08 17.73 19.86
N PRO A 386 5.35 18.85 20.59
CA PRO A 386 4.73 20.13 20.32
C PRO A 386 4.85 20.58 18.84
N ALA A 387 3.74 21.03 18.27
CA ALA A 387 3.67 21.52 16.89
C ALA A 387 2.52 22.52 16.70
N LYS A 388 2.64 23.38 15.68
CA LYS A 388 1.57 24.27 15.22
C LYS A 388 1.23 23.94 13.76
N ILE A 389 -0.04 23.65 13.49
CA ILE A 389 -0.56 23.62 12.11
C ILE A 389 -0.51 25.04 11.56
N LYS A 390 -0.09 25.22 10.30
CA LYS A 390 -0.04 26.52 9.62
C LYS A 390 -0.60 26.36 8.21
N LEU A 391 -1.06 27.46 7.59
CA LEU A 391 -1.31 27.46 6.15
C LEU A 391 0.02 27.20 5.43
N LYS A 392 0.03 26.28 4.46
CA LYS A 392 1.19 26.04 3.60
C LYS A 392 1.42 27.26 2.74
N ASN A 393 2.63 27.82 2.79
CA ASN A 393 2.94 29.04 2.06
C ASN A 393 2.75 28.82 0.54
N ASN A 394 2.06 29.74 -0.11
CA ASN A 394 1.75 29.70 -1.54
C ASN A 394 1.98 31.09 -2.12
N ASN A 395 2.61 31.17 -3.29
CA ASN A 395 3.17 32.39 -3.89
C ASN A 395 2.15 33.52 -4.17
N PHE A 396 0.86 33.27 -3.97
CA PHE A 396 -0.24 34.21 -4.14
C PHE A 396 -0.67 34.93 -2.84
N LEU A 397 -0.17 34.48 -1.68
CA LEU A 397 -0.53 35.01 -0.36
C LEU A 397 0.69 35.57 0.35
N SER A 398 0.72 36.89 0.57
CA SER A 398 1.78 37.56 1.34
C SER A 398 1.38 37.67 2.81
N LEU A 399 2.27 37.27 3.73
CA LEU A 399 2.04 37.44 5.17
C LEU A 399 2.22 38.92 5.55
N SER A 400 1.19 39.53 6.10
CA SER A 400 1.21 40.91 6.60
C SER A 400 2.09 41.01 7.86
N PRO A 401 2.91 42.06 8.01
CA PRO A 401 3.62 42.32 9.27
C PRO A 401 2.67 42.78 10.39
N LYS A 402 1.43 43.17 10.06
CA LYS A 402 0.39 43.54 11.03
C LYS A 402 -0.44 42.33 11.39
N LYS A 403 -0.61 42.09 12.69
CA LYS A 403 -1.59 41.13 13.23
C LYS A 403 -2.89 41.86 13.58
N VAL A 404 -4.02 41.18 13.38
CA VAL A 404 -5.34 41.58 13.87
C VAL A 404 -5.71 40.63 14.99
N ASP A 405 -5.99 41.15 16.19
CA ASP A 405 -6.45 40.36 17.35
C ASP A 405 -5.58 39.10 17.64
N GLN A 406 -4.26 39.25 17.49
CA GLN A 406 -3.22 38.20 17.56
C GLN A 406 -3.17 37.19 16.39
N PHE A 407 -4.14 37.20 15.48
CA PHE A 407 -4.17 36.36 14.28
C PHE A 407 -3.14 36.80 13.23
N ASP A 408 -2.62 35.82 12.49
CA ASP A 408 -1.78 36.04 11.31
C ASP A 408 -2.67 36.54 10.15
N VAL A 409 -2.29 37.61 9.45
CA VAL A 409 -3.09 38.19 8.34
C VAL A 409 -2.35 37.96 7.02
N TYR A 410 -3.05 37.46 6.00
CA TYR A 410 -2.52 37.23 4.66
C TYR A 410 -3.24 38.13 3.65
N HIS A 411 -2.47 38.78 2.78
CA HIS A 411 -3.00 39.55 1.65
C HIS A 411 -2.91 38.72 0.37
N LEU A 412 -4.01 38.66 -0.38
CA LEU A 412 -4.07 38.06 -1.70
C LEU A 412 -3.52 39.01 -2.76
N SER A 413 -2.50 38.57 -3.49
CA SER A 413 -1.94 39.31 -4.62
C SER A 413 -2.93 39.44 -5.78
N ASP A 414 -2.99 40.63 -6.40
CA ASP A 414 -3.88 40.93 -7.53
C ASP A 414 -3.80 39.90 -8.69
N ASN A 415 -2.62 39.33 -8.94
CA ASN A 415 -2.36 38.32 -9.97
C ASN A 415 -3.14 37.00 -9.78
N ALA A 416 -3.84 36.85 -8.65
CA ALA A 416 -4.56 35.65 -8.25
C ALA A 416 -6.10 35.80 -8.28
N LYS A 417 -6.64 37.02 -8.43
CA LYS A 417 -8.08 37.37 -8.43
C LYS A 417 -8.93 36.76 -9.55
N THR A 418 -8.37 35.86 -10.37
CA THR A 418 -9.04 35.18 -11.50
C THR A 418 -8.84 33.67 -11.49
N LYS A 419 -8.26 33.10 -10.43
CA LYS A 419 -7.87 31.69 -10.34
C LYS A 419 -8.43 31.04 -9.09
N LYS A 420 -8.81 29.76 -9.20
CA LYS A 420 -8.92 28.90 -8.01
C LYS A 420 -7.50 28.60 -7.53
N ILE A 421 -7.27 28.75 -6.24
CA ILE A 421 -5.94 28.58 -5.63
C ILE A 421 -5.98 27.36 -4.73
N ASP A 422 -5.33 26.29 -5.14
CA ASP A 422 -5.18 25.10 -4.29
C ASP A 422 -4.37 25.45 -3.04
N VAL A 423 -4.92 25.08 -1.87
CA VAL A 423 -4.38 25.42 -0.56
C VAL A 423 -4.48 24.23 0.38
N THR A 424 -3.47 24.10 1.22
CA THR A 424 -3.33 23.01 2.18
C THR A 424 -2.80 23.57 3.49
N CYS A 425 -3.14 22.91 4.59
CA CYS A 425 -2.50 23.14 5.87
C CYS A 425 -1.30 22.18 6.00
N GLU A 426 -0.24 22.63 6.67
CA GLU A 426 0.93 21.80 6.97
C GLU A 426 1.26 21.86 8.46
N LEU A 427 1.78 20.75 8.99
CA LEU A 427 2.23 20.64 10.38
C LEU A 427 3.68 21.09 10.47
N LYS A 428 3.96 22.11 11.29
CA LYS A 428 5.35 22.49 11.63
C LYS A 428 5.61 22.21 13.10
N LEU A 429 6.76 21.61 13.38
CA LEU A 429 7.16 21.32 14.76
C LEU A 429 7.48 22.63 15.49
N ASP A 430 7.16 22.68 16.79
CA ASP A 430 7.58 23.76 17.70
C ASP A 430 8.92 23.39 18.39
N VAL A 431 9.65 22.39 17.87
CA VAL A 431 10.87 21.81 18.44
C VAL A 431 11.90 21.56 17.33
N ASP A 432 13.10 22.12 17.47
CA ASP A 432 14.23 21.85 16.57
C ASP A 432 14.78 20.44 16.84
N SER A 433 14.72 19.55 15.83
CA SER A 433 15.16 18.17 15.96
C SER A 433 15.76 17.64 14.65
N LYS A 434 16.97 17.07 14.75
CA LYS A 434 17.70 16.47 13.62
C LYS A 434 17.07 15.18 13.06
N TYR A 435 16.06 14.63 13.76
CA TYR A 435 15.45 13.32 13.47
C TYR A 435 13.96 13.42 13.10
N MET A 436 13.37 14.61 13.29
CA MET A 436 11.96 14.90 13.08
C MET A 436 11.89 16.06 12.09
N ASN A 437 11.80 15.73 10.80
CA ASN A 437 11.66 16.74 9.75
C ASN A 437 10.21 17.25 9.70
N ASP A 438 9.91 18.20 8.80
CA ASP A 438 8.54 18.67 8.54
C ASP A 438 7.54 17.54 8.20
N ASP A 439 8.01 16.35 7.78
CA ASP A 439 7.17 15.19 7.49
C ASP A 439 6.85 14.28 8.69
N PHE A 440 7.40 14.56 9.89
CA PHE A 440 7.26 13.77 11.12
C PHE A 440 5.81 13.34 11.44
N TYR A 441 4.82 14.15 11.07
CA TYR A 441 3.41 13.87 11.34
C TYR A 441 2.60 13.37 10.14
N ASN A 442 3.10 13.46 8.90
CA ASN A 442 2.30 13.26 7.68
C ASN A 442 1.61 11.88 7.63
N LEU A 443 2.28 10.84 8.12
CA LEU A 443 1.76 9.47 8.08
C LEU A 443 0.67 9.21 9.13
N ARG A 444 0.56 10.03 10.18
CA ARG A 444 -0.36 9.83 11.32
C ARG A 444 -1.49 10.85 11.38
N TYR A 445 -1.23 12.11 11.04
CA TYR A 445 -2.19 13.20 11.19
C TYR A 445 -2.49 13.91 9.87
N LYS A 446 -3.76 14.24 9.69
CA LYS A 446 -4.27 14.98 8.55
C LYS A 446 -4.68 16.40 8.97
N PRO A 447 -3.87 17.43 8.68
CA PRO A 447 -4.31 18.79 8.82
C PRO A 447 -5.32 19.12 7.70
N ILE A 448 -6.41 19.80 8.06
CA ILE A 448 -7.47 20.25 7.15
C ILE A 448 -7.69 21.76 7.29
N LEU A 449 -8.23 22.38 6.25
CA LEU A 449 -8.51 23.81 6.19
C LEU A 449 -10.01 24.04 6.23
N VAL A 450 -10.50 24.89 7.13
CA VAL A 450 -11.91 25.26 7.23
C VAL A 450 -12.08 26.78 7.24
N LYS A 451 -13.20 27.28 6.71
CA LYS A 451 -13.60 28.69 6.85
C LYS A 451 -14.30 28.89 8.20
N GLY A 452 -14.02 30.02 8.85
CA GLY A 452 -14.56 30.39 10.15
C GLY A 452 -13.53 30.40 11.28
N SER A 453 -13.98 30.89 12.44
CA SER A 453 -13.22 31.00 13.69
C SER A 453 -13.21 29.70 14.49
N ILE A 454 -12.13 29.40 15.20
CA ILE A 454 -12.01 28.21 16.07
C ILE A 454 -13.02 28.26 17.24
N SER A 455 -13.47 29.46 17.62
CA SER A 455 -14.55 29.65 18.60
C SER A 455 -15.90 29.06 18.18
N ASN A 456 -16.12 28.84 16.89
CA ASN A 456 -17.46 28.62 16.33
C ASN A 456 -17.64 27.15 15.93
N ASN A 457 -18.10 26.31 16.88
CA ASN A 457 -18.61 24.94 16.70
C ASN A 457 -18.16 24.21 15.41
N LEU A 458 -16.89 23.80 15.38
CA LEU A 458 -16.17 23.24 14.21
C LEU A 458 -16.97 22.19 13.40
N GLY A 459 -17.68 21.29 14.08
CA GLY A 459 -18.33 20.09 13.52
C GLY A 459 -19.51 20.31 12.55
N LYS A 460 -19.58 21.48 11.90
CA LYS A 460 -20.42 21.75 10.71
C LYS A 460 -19.65 22.36 9.55
N SER A 461 -18.40 22.77 9.76
CA SER A 461 -17.55 23.37 8.73
C SER A 461 -17.11 22.30 7.72
N LYS A 462 -17.04 22.68 6.43
CA LYS A 462 -16.55 21.80 5.36
C LYS A 462 -15.07 22.05 5.16
N ASN A 463 -14.29 20.97 4.95
CA ASN A 463 -12.91 21.10 4.50
C ASN A 463 -12.82 21.77 3.12
N ILE A 464 -11.86 22.68 2.96
CA ILE A 464 -11.63 23.52 1.80
C ILE A 464 -10.27 23.17 1.19
N ASN A 465 -10.26 22.72 -0.07
CA ASN A 465 -9.03 22.36 -0.78
C ASN A 465 -8.53 23.48 -1.72
N ASN A 466 -9.39 24.43 -2.07
CA ASN A 466 -9.04 25.62 -2.83
C ASN A 466 -9.84 26.84 -2.39
N PHE A 467 -9.24 28.00 -2.53
CA PHE A 467 -9.96 29.27 -2.47
C PHE A 467 -10.47 29.66 -3.85
N ASP A 468 -11.67 30.23 -3.90
CA ASP A 468 -12.21 30.91 -5.08
C ASP A 468 -12.22 32.41 -4.82
N PHE A 469 -11.47 33.16 -5.62
CA PHE A 469 -11.34 34.61 -5.54
C PHE A 469 -11.89 35.30 -6.80
N SER A 470 -12.77 34.62 -7.55
CA SER A 470 -13.45 35.21 -8.71
C SER A 470 -14.11 36.54 -8.36
N SER A 471 -13.95 37.53 -9.25
CA SER A 471 -14.15 38.96 -9.03
C SER A 471 -15.51 39.38 -8.44
N ASP A 472 -16.51 38.53 -8.64
CA ASP A 472 -17.91 38.82 -8.35
C ASP A 472 -18.34 38.23 -6.99
N SER A 473 -17.41 37.59 -6.26
CA SER A 473 -17.65 36.96 -4.97
C SER A 473 -16.66 37.44 -3.88
N LEU A 474 -17.15 37.50 -2.65
CA LEU A 474 -16.32 37.71 -1.45
C LEU A 474 -16.00 36.39 -0.73
N GLU A 475 -16.32 35.24 -1.33
CA GLU A 475 -16.37 33.95 -0.63
C GLU A 475 -15.00 33.41 -0.21
N GLY A 476 -13.94 33.70 -0.98
CA GLY A 476 -12.56 33.34 -0.65
C GLY A 476 -11.89 34.17 0.45
N TYR A 477 -12.53 35.25 0.92
CA TYR A 477 -11.98 36.11 1.97
C TYR A 477 -12.59 35.81 3.35
N GLY A 478 -11.94 36.32 4.41
CA GLY A 478 -12.38 36.20 5.79
C GLY A 478 -11.51 35.28 6.64
N PHE A 479 -12.06 34.82 7.75
CA PHE A 479 -11.34 33.96 8.70
C PHE A 479 -11.24 32.52 8.21
N TYR A 480 -10.06 31.94 8.39
CA TYR A 480 -9.77 30.55 8.10
C TYR A 480 -9.00 29.92 9.26
N SER A 481 -9.23 28.63 9.46
CA SER A 481 -8.62 27.83 10.51
C SER A 481 -7.99 26.56 9.92
N CYS A 482 -6.71 26.35 10.22
CA CYS A 482 -6.03 25.08 10.02
C CYS A 482 -6.17 24.25 11.29
N ILE A 483 -6.86 23.12 11.18
CA ILE A 483 -7.22 22.19 12.27
C ILE A 483 -6.81 20.76 11.90
N LEU A 484 -6.92 19.81 12.83
CA LEU A 484 -6.90 18.39 12.47
C LEU A 484 -8.27 17.95 11.96
N ASP A 485 -8.30 16.93 11.09
CA ASP A 485 -9.51 16.20 10.73
C ASP A 485 -10.24 15.71 12.00
N ASP A 486 -11.57 15.87 12.09
CA ASP A 486 -12.37 15.58 13.31
C ASP A 486 -12.17 14.15 13.85
N SER A 487 -11.73 13.21 12.99
CA SER A 487 -11.35 11.85 13.36
C SER A 487 -10.07 11.76 14.23
N MET A 488 -9.33 12.87 14.42
CA MET A 488 -8.00 12.91 14.99
C MET A 488 -7.83 14.09 15.96
N THR A 489 -7.62 13.81 17.25
CA THR A 489 -7.31 14.85 18.25
C THR A 489 -5.93 14.64 18.88
N ASN A 490 -5.23 15.74 19.18
CA ASN A 490 -3.95 15.74 19.88
C ASN A 490 -3.74 17.09 20.60
N LYS A 491 -3.47 17.08 21.90
CA LYS A 491 -3.28 18.30 22.72
C LYS A 491 -1.94 19.01 22.47
N LEU A 492 -0.95 18.33 21.88
CA LEU A 492 0.36 18.89 21.54
C LEU A 492 0.38 19.58 20.16
N ILE A 493 -0.62 19.30 19.32
CA ILE A 493 -0.78 19.91 18.01
C ILE A 493 -1.75 21.10 18.15
N LYS A 494 -1.21 22.31 18.09
CA LYS A 494 -1.97 23.56 18.15
C LYS A 494 -2.55 23.88 16.76
N PRO A 495 -3.86 24.15 16.62
CA PRO A 495 -4.41 24.70 15.39
C PRO A 495 -3.90 26.13 15.16
N SER A 496 -4.15 26.68 13.97
CA SER A 496 -3.96 28.12 13.71
C SER A 496 -5.18 28.73 13.06
N GLN A 497 -5.54 29.93 13.52
CA GLN A 497 -6.51 30.80 12.87
C GLN A 497 -5.79 32.00 12.25
N PHE A 498 -6.22 32.39 11.06
CA PHE A 498 -5.67 33.48 10.27
C PHE A 498 -6.77 34.15 9.45
N LEU A 499 -6.47 35.34 8.95
CA LEU A 499 -7.40 36.19 8.20
C LEU A 499 -6.88 36.39 6.78
N ILE A 500 -7.69 36.12 5.76
CA ILE A 500 -7.36 36.43 4.36
C ILE A 500 -8.11 37.69 3.91
N LEU A 501 -7.34 38.68 3.49
CA LEU A 501 -7.79 39.96 2.95
C LEU A 501 -7.26 40.13 1.50
N PRO A 502 -7.84 41.03 0.70
CA PRO A 502 -7.20 41.47 -0.52
C PRO A 502 -5.95 42.34 -0.21
N GLU A 503 -5.04 42.47 -1.18
CA GLU A 503 -3.94 43.46 -1.12
C GLU A 503 -4.44 44.91 -1.32
N ILE A 504 -5.49 45.10 -2.12
CA ILE A 504 -6.16 46.38 -2.41
C ILE A 504 -7.67 46.24 -2.22
N GLU A 505 -8.32 47.22 -1.60
CA GLU A 505 -9.77 47.26 -1.34
C GLU A 505 -10.62 46.80 -2.54
N ILE A 506 -11.56 45.90 -2.31
CA ILE A 506 -12.44 45.38 -3.37
C ILE A 506 -13.57 46.37 -3.63
N ILE A 507 -13.55 47.02 -4.79
CA ILE A 507 -14.64 47.90 -5.25
C ILE A 507 -15.61 47.07 -6.11
N MET A 508 -16.67 46.56 -5.48
CA MET A 508 -17.75 45.87 -6.19
C MET A 508 -18.80 46.87 -6.67
N LYS A 509 -19.40 46.62 -7.83
CA LYS A 509 -20.56 47.38 -8.32
C LYS A 509 -21.80 46.50 -8.28
N GLU A 510 -22.71 46.77 -7.35
CA GLU A 510 -23.94 45.98 -7.18
C GLU A 510 -24.96 46.39 -8.25
N ASP A 511 -24.71 45.85 -9.45
CA ASP A 511 -25.60 45.75 -10.62
C ASP A 511 -25.69 46.96 -11.57
N LYS A 512 -26.21 46.67 -12.77
CA LYS A 512 -26.55 47.64 -13.82
C LYS A 512 -27.58 48.65 -13.30
N THR A 513 -27.55 49.88 -13.81
CA THR A 513 -28.42 50.99 -13.41
C THR A 513 -29.88 50.56 -13.26
N ARG A 514 -30.34 50.46 -12.00
CA ARG A 514 -31.75 50.19 -11.71
C ARG A 514 -32.53 51.46 -11.98
N THR A 515 -33.25 51.45 -13.09
CA THR A 515 -34.15 52.53 -13.53
C THR A 515 -35.47 52.42 -12.77
N TYR A 516 -35.87 53.51 -12.12
CA TYR A 516 -37.16 53.62 -11.45
C TYR A 516 -37.98 54.77 -12.04
N GLU A 517 -39.29 54.59 -12.19
CA GLU A 517 -40.24 55.66 -12.55
C GLU A 517 -40.25 56.77 -11.48
N THR A 518 -40.13 56.40 -10.21
CA THR A 518 -39.80 57.30 -9.10
C THR A 518 -38.72 56.65 -8.24
N LEU A 519 -37.65 57.37 -7.94
CA LEU A 519 -36.58 56.83 -7.10
C LEU A 519 -37.08 56.52 -5.69
N PRO A 520 -36.64 55.40 -5.07
CA PRO A 520 -36.96 55.09 -3.68
C PRO A 520 -36.56 56.22 -2.73
N ILE A 521 -37.31 56.38 -1.63
CA ILE A 521 -36.90 57.27 -0.53
C ILE A 521 -35.89 56.55 0.39
N ASP A 522 -36.07 55.24 0.54
CA ASP A 522 -35.25 54.32 1.34
C ASP A 522 -34.24 53.57 0.44
N PHE A 523 -32.93 53.69 0.73
CA PHE A 523 -31.83 52.95 0.07
C PHE A 523 -31.08 52.10 1.11
N SER A 524 -30.60 50.90 0.78
CA SER A 524 -29.99 49.99 1.79
C SER A 524 -28.54 49.53 1.52
N CYS A 525 -27.75 49.57 2.59
CA CYS A 525 -26.49 48.84 2.75
C CYS A 525 -26.73 47.69 3.74
N LYS A 526 -26.15 46.51 3.49
CA LYS A 526 -26.18 45.41 4.48
C LYS A 526 -25.39 45.83 5.72
N LYS A 527 -25.77 45.38 6.91
CA LYS A 527 -25.00 45.61 8.15
C LYS A 527 -23.67 44.86 8.16
N VAL A 528 -23.71 43.63 7.64
CA VAL A 528 -22.65 42.63 7.53
C VAL A 528 -22.83 42.00 6.14
N ILE A 529 -21.74 41.84 5.38
CA ILE A 529 -21.79 41.36 3.98
C ILE A 529 -21.55 39.87 3.82
N SER A 530 -21.07 39.19 4.86
CA SER A 530 -21.02 37.72 4.95
C SER A 530 -21.23 37.32 6.41
N GLU A 531 -22.26 36.51 6.69
CA GLU A 531 -22.56 36.03 8.05
C GLU A 531 -21.47 35.07 8.59
N ASP A 532 -20.65 34.50 7.69
CA ASP A 532 -19.48 33.67 8.04
C ASP A 532 -18.28 34.48 8.60
N ILE A 533 -18.35 35.82 8.56
CA ILE A 533 -17.21 36.70 8.88
C ILE A 533 -17.67 37.79 9.85
N GLU A 534 -17.91 37.40 11.11
CA GLU A 534 -18.53 38.18 12.19
C GLU A 534 -17.91 39.58 12.42
N GLN A 535 -16.64 39.79 12.07
CA GLN A 535 -15.94 41.07 12.22
C GLN A 535 -16.11 42.04 11.03
N ILE A 536 -16.64 41.61 9.87
CA ILE A 536 -16.87 42.53 8.74
C ILE A 536 -18.15 43.33 9.00
N SER A 537 -18.00 44.62 9.28
CA SER A 537 -19.12 45.51 9.49
C SER A 537 -19.07 46.74 8.58
N LEU A 538 -20.24 47.23 8.19
CA LEU A 538 -20.36 48.54 7.55
C LEU A 538 -19.74 49.61 8.46
N SER A 539 -18.77 50.37 7.96
CA SER A 539 -18.10 51.44 8.70
C SER A 539 -18.66 52.82 8.35
N GLN A 540 -18.88 53.07 7.07
CA GLN A 540 -19.37 54.35 6.56
C GLN A 540 -20.20 54.15 5.29
N ILE A 541 -21.12 55.09 5.04
CA ILE A 541 -21.83 55.22 3.77
C ILE A 541 -21.43 56.57 3.15
N ILE A 542 -20.97 56.53 1.90
CA ILE A 542 -20.74 57.73 1.09
C ILE A 542 -21.87 57.85 0.06
N VAL A 543 -22.51 59.00 0.00
CA VAL A 543 -23.65 59.26 -0.88
C VAL A 543 -23.33 60.45 -1.78
N ILE A 544 -23.47 60.26 -3.10
CA ILE A 544 -23.17 61.26 -4.13
C ILE A 544 -24.43 61.55 -4.94
N TYR A 545 -24.89 62.81 -4.94
CA TYR A 545 -26.06 63.27 -5.68
C TYR A 545 -25.95 64.76 -6.01
N ASN A 546 -26.46 65.19 -7.16
CA ASN A 546 -26.46 66.60 -7.61
C ASN A 546 -25.08 67.29 -7.48
N GLY A 547 -23.97 66.56 -7.68
CA GLY A 547 -22.60 67.05 -7.49
C GLY A 547 -22.11 67.09 -6.04
N LEU A 548 -22.99 66.98 -5.04
CA LEU A 548 -22.64 66.92 -3.63
C LEU A 548 -22.21 65.50 -3.24
N THR A 549 -21.12 65.41 -2.46
CA THR A 549 -20.71 64.17 -1.77
C THR A 549 -20.94 64.35 -0.27
N LYS A 550 -21.59 63.37 0.38
CA LYS A 550 -21.77 63.32 1.84
C LYS A 550 -21.26 62.00 2.40
N ILE A 551 -20.48 62.08 3.47
CA ILE A 551 -19.93 60.94 4.20
C ILE A 551 -20.68 60.79 5.52
N TYR A 552 -21.07 59.57 5.86
CA TYR A 552 -21.80 59.23 7.06
C TYR A 552 -21.13 58.05 7.78
N ASN A 553 -20.51 58.32 8.92
CA ASN A 553 -19.92 57.31 9.79
C ASN A 553 -21.01 56.57 10.59
N LYS A 554 -20.91 55.24 10.68
CA LYS A 554 -21.85 54.43 11.47
C LYS A 554 -21.64 54.70 12.97
N GLY A 555 -22.61 55.40 13.56
CA GLY A 555 -22.67 55.70 15.00
C GLY A 555 -22.87 57.18 15.32
N GLU A 556 -22.43 58.09 14.45
CA GLU A 556 -22.37 59.53 14.75
C GLU A 556 -23.65 60.32 14.38
N LYS A 557 -24.44 59.84 13.41
CA LYS A 557 -25.62 60.56 12.88
C LYS A 557 -26.77 59.57 12.67
N LYS A 558 -27.88 59.73 13.40
CA LYS A 558 -29.04 58.81 13.35
C LYS A 558 -30.15 59.29 12.41
N ASP A 559 -30.30 60.61 12.23
CA ASP A 559 -31.53 61.23 11.70
C ASP A 559 -31.83 60.92 10.22
N HIS A 560 -30.83 60.40 9.48
CA HIS A 560 -30.97 59.95 8.09
C HIS A 560 -30.95 58.42 7.92
N PHE A 561 -30.89 57.65 9.02
CA PHE A 561 -30.70 56.20 8.97
C PHE A 561 -31.69 55.42 9.85
N GLU A 562 -32.27 54.36 9.29
CA GLU A 562 -33.07 53.37 10.02
C GLU A 562 -32.33 52.04 10.07
N ASP A 563 -31.98 51.60 11.27
CA ASP A 563 -31.09 50.46 11.53
C ASP A 563 -31.90 49.15 11.62
N LYS A 564 -32.42 48.67 10.47
CA LYS A 564 -33.24 47.46 10.35
C LYS A 564 -32.43 46.18 10.66
N SER A 565 -33.07 45.03 10.83
CA SER A 565 -32.42 43.82 11.40
C SER A 565 -31.14 43.37 10.68
N LYS A 566 -31.14 43.33 9.33
CA LYS A 566 -29.96 42.98 8.51
C LYS A 566 -29.36 44.15 7.71
N ASP A 567 -30.06 45.28 7.61
CA ASP A 567 -29.71 46.41 6.74
C ASP A 567 -29.67 47.74 7.49
N VAL A 568 -28.79 48.64 7.04
CA VAL A 568 -28.82 50.06 7.36
C VAL A 568 -29.51 50.78 6.19
N VAL A 569 -30.66 51.38 6.45
CA VAL A 569 -31.45 52.09 5.45
C VAL A 569 -31.20 53.59 5.53
N PHE A 570 -30.70 54.18 4.45
CA PHE A 570 -30.55 55.61 4.25
C PHE A 570 -31.82 56.24 3.69
N LYS A 571 -32.26 57.37 4.25
CA LYS A 571 -33.44 58.12 3.80
C LYS A 571 -33.04 59.43 3.12
N LEU A 572 -33.31 59.53 1.82
CA LEU A 572 -32.98 60.71 1.02
C LEU A 572 -34.12 61.74 1.08
N GLY A 573 -33.89 62.86 1.79
CA GLY A 573 -34.93 63.87 2.03
C GLY A 573 -35.36 64.71 0.81
N ASN A 574 -34.57 64.73 -0.27
CA ASN A 574 -34.85 65.51 -1.49
C ASN A 574 -34.86 64.59 -2.72
N LYS A 575 -35.70 64.90 -3.72
CA LYS A 575 -35.63 64.23 -5.04
C LYS A 575 -34.34 64.61 -5.78
N THR A 576 -33.75 63.65 -6.48
CA THR A 576 -32.50 63.77 -7.25
C THR A 576 -32.56 62.81 -8.43
N ASP A 577 -32.13 63.18 -9.64
CA ASP A 577 -32.30 62.29 -10.82
C ASP A 577 -31.31 61.10 -10.84
N LYS A 578 -30.20 61.22 -10.11
CA LYS A 578 -29.16 60.19 -9.99
C LYS A 578 -28.53 60.19 -8.60
N LEU A 579 -28.40 58.99 -8.04
CA LEU A 579 -27.77 58.72 -6.74
C LEU A 579 -26.71 57.63 -6.90
N ILE A 580 -25.50 57.89 -6.42
CA ILE A 580 -24.47 56.85 -6.24
C ILE A 580 -24.25 56.68 -4.73
N MET A 581 -24.50 55.47 -4.23
CA MET A 581 -24.29 55.10 -2.83
C MET A 581 -23.13 54.10 -2.75
N LYS A 582 -22.13 54.39 -1.92
CA LYS A 582 -21.00 53.50 -1.62
C LYS A 582 -21.11 53.04 -0.17
N CYS A 583 -21.34 51.75 0.02
CA CYS A 583 -21.33 51.11 1.33
C CYS A 583 -19.91 50.61 1.60
N ILE A 584 -19.20 51.16 2.59
CA ILE A 584 -17.79 50.81 2.86
C ILE A 584 -17.68 49.95 4.11
N TYR A 585 -17.04 48.79 3.98
CA TYR A 585 -16.97 47.75 5.00
C TYR A 585 -15.55 47.59 5.53
N LYS A 586 -15.43 47.50 6.86
CA LYS A 586 -14.16 47.29 7.57
C LYS A 586 -14.16 45.98 8.33
N ILE A 587 -12.95 45.46 8.52
CA ILE A 587 -12.62 44.38 9.44
C ILE A 587 -11.47 44.84 10.35
N SER A 588 -11.73 44.90 11.66
CA SER A 588 -10.79 45.41 12.69
C SER A 588 -9.99 46.66 12.24
N GLN A 589 -10.74 47.68 11.80
CA GLN A 589 -10.28 48.98 11.26
C GLN A 589 -9.61 48.99 9.87
N ILE A 590 -9.36 47.84 9.26
CA ILE A 590 -8.85 47.74 7.87
C ILE A 590 -10.02 47.86 6.89
N ASP A 591 -9.91 48.75 5.90
CA ASP A 591 -10.84 48.84 4.76
C ASP A 591 -10.76 47.57 3.90
N PHE A 592 -11.89 46.90 3.71
CA PHE A 592 -11.97 45.58 3.07
C PHE A 592 -12.65 45.64 1.69
N ALA A 593 -13.83 46.24 1.63
CA ALA A 593 -14.61 46.34 0.40
C ALA A 593 -15.53 47.56 0.39
N THR A 594 -15.68 48.16 -0.79
CA THR A 594 -16.71 49.15 -1.10
C THR A 594 -17.72 48.52 -2.05
N ILE A 595 -19.00 48.59 -1.70
CA ILE A 595 -20.11 48.22 -2.59
C ILE A 595 -20.73 49.51 -3.13
N GLU A 596 -20.45 49.81 -4.41
CA GLU A 596 -21.03 50.93 -5.16
C GLU A 596 -22.36 50.52 -5.81
N LYS A 597 -23.41 51.30 -5.57
CA LYS A 597 -24.75 51.11 -6.13
C LYS A 597 -25.17 52.39 -6.85
N THR A 598 -25.58 52.28 -8.11
CA THR A 598 -26.06 53.44 -8.89
C THR A 598 -27.56 53.32 -9.15
N TYR A 599 -28.31 54.27 -8.59
CA TYR A 599 -29.74 54.43 -8.81
C TYR A 599 -29.96 55.63 -9.72
N GLN A 600 -30.83 55.49 -10.72
CA GLN A 600 -31.07 56.55 -11.68
C GLN A 600 -32.57 56.58 -12.03
N MET A 601 -33.15 57.77 -12.03
CA MET A 601 -34.55 57.95 -12.42
C MET A 601 -34.68 57.70 -13.92
N MET A 602 -35.75 57.01 -14.32
CA MET A 602 -36.11 56.91 -15.73
C MET A 602 -36.71 58.26 -16.14
N SER A 603 -35.88 59.16 -16.68
CA SER A 603 -36.37 60.37 -17.33
C SER A 603 -37.32 59.94 -18.44
N ASN A 604 -38.57 60.40 -18.40
CA ASN A 604 -39.66 59.96 -19.27
C ASN A 604 -39.17 59.72 -20.71
N PHE A 605 -39.36 58.49 -21.22
CA PHE A 605 -39.19 58.20 -22.64
C PHE A 605 -40.10 59.19 -23.39
N THR A 606 -39.51 60.12 -24.14
CA THR A 606 -40.29 61.15 -24.83
C THR A 606 -41.16 60.48 -25.89
N GLN A 607 -42.46 60.39 -25.60
CA GLN A 607 -43.50 59.69 -26.38
C GLN A 607 -43.84 60.41 -27.71
N ASN A 608 -42.86 61.14 -28.27
CA ASN A 608 -42.94 61.92 -29.50
C ASN A 608 -41.98 61.42 -30.59
N ASP A 609 -41.10 60.43 -30.31
CA ASP A 609 -40.42 59.69 -31.39
C ASP A 609 -41.37 58.63 -31.98
N THR A 610 -42.54 59.08 -32.43
CA THR A 610 -43.45 58.34 -33.33
C THR A 610 -42.82 58.26 -34.72
N LYS A 611 -41.66 57.57 -34.79
CA LYS A 611 -41.17 56.99 -36.04
C LYS A 611 -42.19 55.96 -36.48
N THR A 612 -43.02 56.36 -37.44
CA THR A 612 -43.98 55.52 -38.14
C THR A 612 -43.26 54.34 -38.80
N TYR A 613 -43.10 53.25 -38.07
CA TYR A 613 -42.81 51.95 -38.66
C TYR A 613 -44.01 51.57 -39.53
N SER A 614 -43.78 51.39 -40.83
CA SER A 614 -44.85 50.96 -41.74
C SER A 614 -45.34 49.57 -41.34
N GLU A 615 -46.67 49.39 -41.35
CA GLU A 615 -47.31 48.13 -40.95
C GLU A 615 -46.87 46.95 -41.84
N ASP A 616 -46.35 47.22 -43.04
CA ASP A 616 -45.79 46.23 -43.96
C ASP A 616 -44.65 45.41 -43.35
N LYS A 617 -43.85 45.98 -42.44
CA LYS A 617 -42.75 45.23 -41.78
C LYS A 617 -43.19 44.34 -40.62
N VAL A 618 -44.43 44.45 -40.14
CA VAL A 618 -44.97 43.52 -39.14
C VAL A 618 -45.37 42.20 -39.79
N LYS A 619 -45.83 42.21 -41.05
CA LYS A 619 -46.25 41.00 -41.78
C LYS A 619 -45.06 40.10 -42.16
N GLU A 620 -43.92 40.69 -42.51
CA GLU A 620 -42.68 39.95 -42.79
C GLU A 620 -42.24 39.14 -41.56
N TYR A 621 -42.14 39.79 -40.40
CA TYR A 621 -41.71 39.15 -39.15
C TYR A 621 -42.69 38.08 -38.63
N VAL A 622 -44.00 38.26 -38.83
CA VAL A 622 -45.03 37.26 -38.47
C VAL A 622 -45.03 36.07 -39.45
N SER A 623 -44.61 36.26 -40.70
CA SER A 623 -44.46 35.15 -41.66
C SER A 623 -43.27 34.23 -41.36
N ASP A 624 -42.20 34.75 -40.78
CA ASP A 624 -41.03 33.95 -40.36
C ASP A 624 -41.25 33.21 -39.03
N ILE A 625 -41.97 33.83 -38.07
CA ILE A 625 -42.39 33.15 -36.84
C ILE A 625 -43.37 32.01 -37.12
N SER A 626 -44.22 32.12 -38.14
CA SER A 626 -45.16 31.06 -38.53
C SER A 626 -44.57 29.96 -39.43
N LYS A 627 -43.35 30.13 -39.97
CA LYS A 627 -42.63 29.10 -40.77
C LYS A 627 -41.47 28.40 -40.05
N SER A 628 -41.06 28.87 -38.87
CA SER A 628 -39.95 28.26 -38.12
C SER A 628 -40.35 26.99 -37.34
N ILE A 629 -41.65 26.77 -37.08
CA ILE A 629 -42.16 25.52 -36.46
C ILE A 629 -42.29 24.39 -37.49
N SER A 630 -41.17 23.96 -38.10
CA SER A 630 -41.03 22.65 -38.78
C SER A 630 -39.60 22.34 -39.30
N LYS A 631 -38.56 22.73 -38.57
CA LYS A 631 -37.27 22.00 -38.62
C LYS A 631 -36.96 21.44 -37.23
N PRO A 632 -36.74 20.12 -37.09
CA PRO A 632 -36.22 19.59 -35.84
C PRO A 632 -34.78 20.08 -35.66
N ASN A 633 -34.46 20.66 -34.51
CA ASN A 633 -33.07 20.99 -34.18
C ASN A 633 -32.27 19.68 -34.06
N ASP A 634 -31.03 19.67 -34.56
CA ASP A 634 -30.17 18.48 -34.48
C ASP A 634 -29.93 18.03 -33.04
N ASP A 635 -29.93 18.96 -32.07
CA ASP A 635 -29.86 18.65 -30.64
C ASP A 635 -31.01 17.73 -30.17
N THR A 636 -32.24 17.92 -30.67
CA THR A 636 -33.36 17.01 -30.35
C THR A 636 -33.18 15.63 -30.99
N ALA A 637 -32.57 15.55 -32.17
CA ALA A 637 -32.20 14.26 -32.78
C ALA A 637 -31.10 13.56 -31.97
N ILE A 638 -30.07 14.30 -31.53
CA ILE A 638 -28.97 13.80 -30.68
C ILE A 638 -29.52 13.27 -29.34
N ILE A 639 -30.42 14.00 -28.68
CA ILE A 639 -31.05 13.55 -27.43
C ILE A 639 -31.83 12.24 -27.63
N ILE A 640 -32.58 12.11 -28.74
CA ILE A 640 -33.31 10.87 -29.08
C ILE A 640 -32.32 9.71 -29.34
N ILE A 641 -31.25 9.96 -30.10
CA ILE A 641 -30.21 8.95 -30.40
C ILE A 641 -29.51 8.48 -29.11
N VAL A 642 -29.12 9.40 -28.22
CA VAL A 642 -28.49 9.08 -26.93
C VAL A 642 -29.44 8.26 -26.04
N SER A 643 -30.73 8.62 -25.99
CA SER A 643 -31.74 7.89 -25.24
C SER A 643 -31.95 6.46 -25.77
N LEU A 644 -31.99 6.29 -27.10
CA LEU A 644 -32.02 4.97 -27.75
C LEU A 644 -30.76 4.14 -27.46
N LEU A 645 -29.57 4.77 -27.40
CA LEU A 645 -28.30 4.12 -27.06
C LEU A 645 -28.30 3.58 -25.62
N ILE A 646 -28.84 4.34 -24.67
CA ILE A 646 -29.01 3.92 -23.27
C ILE A 646 -30.01 2.75 -23.17
N LEU A 647 -31.14 2.83 -23.89
CA LEU A 647 -32.12 1.74 -23.97
C LEU A 647 -31.51 0.45 -24.55
N PHE A 648 -30.71 0.56 -25.62
CA PHE A 648 -30.02 -0.57 -26.22
C PHE A 648 -29.01 -1.22 -25.27
N LEU A 649 -28.21 -0.42 -24.55
CA LEU A 649 -27.29 -0.91 -23.51
C LEU A 649 -28.02 -1.68 -22.40
N LEU A 650 -29.16 -1.18 -21.92
CA LEU A 650 -30.00 -1.89 -20.95
C LEU A 650 -30.53 -3.21 -21.53
N PHE A 651 -30.95 -3.22 -22.80
CA PHE A 651 -31.42 -4.43 -23.48
C PHE A 651 -30.32 -5.50 -23.61
N VAL A 652 -29.09 -5.10 -23.92
CA VAL A 652 -27.91 -6.00 -23.96
C VAL A 652 -27.62 -6.58 -22.58
N ILE A 653 -27.68 -5.78 -21.51
CA ILE A 653 -27.49 -6.25 -20.13
C ILE A 653 -28.56 -7.31 -19.76
N ILE A 654 -29.83 -7.04 -20.08
CA ILE A 654 -30.94 -7.98 -19.84
C ILE A 654 -30.74 -9.27 -20.65
N PHE A 655 -30.36 -9.17 -21.93
CA PHE A 655 -30.09 -10.33 -22.78
C PHE A 655 -28.95 -11.19 -22.24
N VAL A 656 -27.84 -10.58 -21.80
CA VAL A 656 -26.72 -11.31 -21.15
C VAL A 656 -27.18 -12.02 -19.88
N ILE A 657 -28.01 -11.39 -19.04
CA ILE A 657 -28.58 -12.02 -17.84
C ILE A 657 -29.45 -13.23 -18.23
N ILE A 658 -30.30 -13.11 -19.25
CA ILE A 658 -31.15 -14.21 -19.75
C ILE A 658 -30.29 -15.37 -20.30
N VAL A 659 -29.25 -15.09 -21.09
CA VAL A 659 -28.35 -16.11 -21.65
C VAL A 659 -27.55 -16.81 -20.55
N VAL A 660 -27.02 -16.09 -19.57
CA VAL A 660 -26.32 -16.65 -18.41
C VAL A 660 -27.25 -17.54 -17.58
N ASN A 661 -28.51 -17.12 -17.37
CA ASN A 661 -29.49 -17.91 -16.63
C ASN A 661 -29.95 -19.15 -17.42
N LYS A 662 -30.13 -19.08 -18.76
CA LYS A 662 -30.36 -20.26 -19.60
C LYS A 662 -29.18 -21.24 -19.56
N LYS A 663 -27.93 -20.76 -19.62
CA LYS A 663 -26.72 -21.61 -19.46
C LYS A 663 -26.60 -22.23 -18.07
N LYS A 664 -27.05 -21.55 -17.00
CA LYS A 664 -27.12 -22.13 -15.65
C LYS A 664 -28.21 -23.20 -15.52
N LYS A 665 -29.40 -23.01 -16.11
CA LYS A 665 -30.50 -24.00 -16.03
C LYS A 665 -30.13 -25.29 -16.74
N LYS A 666 -29.57 -25.21 -17.96
CA LYS A 666 -29.01 -26.36 -18.72
C LYS A 666 -27.85 -27.12 -18.05
N ARG A 667 -27.39 -26.72 -16.84
CA ARG A 667 -26.41 -27.47 -16.02
C ARG A 667 -27.02 -28.15 -14.79
N LYS A 668 -28.33 -28.04 -14.55
CA LYS A 668 -29.03 -28.77 -13.47
C LYS A 668 -29.83 -29.97 -13.97
N ASP A 669 -30.25 -29.96 -15.23
CA ASP A 669 -31.10 -31.00 -15.82
C ASP A 669 -30.28 -32.19 -16.36
N LYS A 670 -29.39 -32.75 -15.52
CA LYS A 670 -28.80 -34.09 -15.73
C LYS A 670 -29.35 -35.02 -14.64
N PRO A 671 -30.16 -36.04 -14.97
CA PRO A 671 -30.71 -36.93 -13.96
C PRO A 671 -29.62 -37.83 -13.38
N ASN A 672 -29.38 -37.74 -12.07
CA ASN A 672 -28.57 -38.73 -11.36
C ASN A 672 -29.34 -40.05 -11.32
N ARG A 673 -28.89 -41.05 -12.09
CA ARG A 673 -29.29 -42.45 -11.87
C ARG A 673 -28.65 -42.93 -10.56
N THR A 674 -29.48 -43.25 -9.59
CA THR A 674 -29.13 -44.08 -8.44
C THR A 674 -28.88 -45.53 -8.88
N ASN A 675 -28.04 -46.25 -8.12
CA ASN A 675 -27.95 -47.71 -7.90
C ASN A 675 -26.51 -48.03 -7.42
N LEU A 676 -26.24 -48.97 -6.50
CA LEU A 676 -27.07 -49.71 -5.54
C LEU A 676 -26.11 -50.37 -4.50
N ILE A 677 -26.60 -50.82 -3.32
CA ILE A 677 -25.91 -51.77 -2.38
C ILE A 677 -24.65 -51.17 -1.67
N SER A 678 -24.27 -51.53 -0.43
CA SER A 678 -24.80 -52.50 0.55
C SER A 678 -25.03 -51.88 1.95
N SER A 679 -26.08 -52.33 2.63
CA SER A 679 -26.28 -52.21 4.07
C SER A 679 -25.48 -53.25 4.87
N ILE A 680 -25.22 -52.98 6.15
CA ILE A 680 -25.21 -53.99 7.24
C ILE A 680 -25.64 -53.33 8.56
N GLU A 681 -26.18 -54.14 9.47
CA GLU A 681 -26.94 -53.76 10.67
C GLU A 681 -26.03 -53.72 11.95
N ARG A 682 -26.45 -53.53 13.21
CA ARG A 682 -27.78 -53.44 13.88
C ARG A 682 -27.66 -52.79 15.30
N SER A 683 -28.77 -52.82 16.04
CA SER A 683 -28.92 -52.80 17.52
C SER A 683 -28.50 -51.56 18.35
N LEU A 684 -29.49 -50.72 18.63
CA LEU A 684 -30.11 -50.56 19.97
C LEU A 684 -29.24 -50.73 21.24
N ASN A 685 -29.31 -49.73 22.13
CA ASN A 685 -30.00 -49.95 23.42
C ASN A 685 -30.50 -48.65 24.09
N ASN A 686 -31.53 -48.77 24.93
CA ASN A 686 -32.12 -47.67 25.70
C ASN A 686 -31.66 -47.70 27.18
N SER A 687 -31.54 -46.54 27.80
CA SER A 687 -31.78 -46.36 29.24
C SER A 687 -32.33 -44.94 29.50
N LYS A 688 -32.98 -44.71 30.67
CA LYS A 688 -33.78 -43.50 30.94
C LYS A 688 -33.36 -42.81 32.24
N SER A 689 -33.15 -41.49 32.18
CA SER A 689 -33.49 -40.47 33.22
C SER A 689 -32.86 -40.58 34.64
N PRO A 690 -32.98 -39.55 35.51
CA PRO A 690 -33.37 -38.15 35.34
C PRO A 690 -32.10 -37.24 35.50
N SER A 691 -31.95 -36.12 36.23
CA SER A 691 -32.81 -35.19 37.00
C SER A 691 -32.05 -33.86 37.29
N GLN A 692 -32.68 -32.70 37.02
CA GLN A 692 -32.37 -31.37 37.62
C GLN A 692 -30.97 -30.78 37.30
N SER A 693 -30.69 -29.47 37.47
CA SER A 693 -31.48 -28.36 38.06
C SER A 693 -31.57 -27.13 37.13
N ILE A 694 -32.07 -25.98 37.64
CA ILE A 694 -32.57 -24.83 36.87
C ILE A 694 -31.73 -23.57 37.14
N SER A 695 -31.35 -22.82 36.10
CA SER A 695 -31.20 -21.36 36.18
C SER A 695 -31.43 -20.67 34.81
N ASN A 696 -32.59 -20.03 34.69
CA ASN A 696 -32.83 -18.90 33.77
C ASN A 696 -32.37 -17.60 34.50
N PRO A 697 -31.96 -16.51 33.81
CA PRO A 697 -32.95 -15.71 33.07
C PRO A 697 -32.43 -14.88 31.86
N SER A 698 -33.36 -14.05 31.35
CA SER A 698 -33.20 -12.86 30.50
C SER A 698 -32.91 -13.02 28.99
N LYS A 699 -34.02 -12.91 28.24
CA LYS A 699 -34.20 -12.15 26.98
C LYS A 699 -33.18 -11.00 26.84
N ASN A 700 -32.69 -10.67 25.64
CA ASN A 700 -33.51 -10.01 24.63
C ASN A 700 -33.02 -10.14 23.16
N LEU A 701 -33.80 -9.57 22.23
CA LEU A 701 -33.50 -9.38 20.81
C LEU A 701 -32.16 -8.59 20.62
N ASP A 702 -31.36 -8.80 19.58
CA ASP A 702 -31.71 -8.39 18.21
C ASP A 702 -30.99 -9.16 17.08
N ALA A 703 -31.63 -9.24 15.91
CA ALA A 703 -31.16 -9.99 14.75
C ALA A 703 -30.83 -9.08 13.54
N LEU A 704 -29.56 -8.66 13.39
CA LEU A 704 -29.13 -7.84 12.25
C LEU A 704 -28.48 -8.67 11.12
N ASN A 705 -28.98 -8.47 9.89
CA ASN A 705 -28.62 -9.26 8.71
C ASN A 705 -27.23 -8.91 8.14
N ASN A 706 -26.20 -9.70 8.47
CA ASN A 706 -24.85 -9.54 7.92
C ASN A 706 -24.73 -10.04 6.45
N LYS A 707 -25.24 -9.22 5.52
CA LYS A 707 -25.38 -9.50 4.09
C LYS A 707 -24.03 -9.48 3.36
N LYS A 708 -23.30 -10.61 3.33
CA LYS A 708 -22.00 -10.82 2.65
C LYS A 708 -21.93 -10.19 1.25
N ARG A 709 -21.36 -8.98 1.16
CA ARG A 709 -21.16 -8.24 -0.09
C ARG A 709 -19.80 -8.56 -0.70
N ARG A 710 -19.73 -9.61 -1.54
CA ARG A 710 -18.53 -9.91 -2.35
C ARG A 710 -18.23 -8.76 -3.32
N VAL A 711 -17.31 -7.87 -2.95
CA VAL A 711 -16.71 -6.90 -3.89
C VAL A 711 -15.69 -7.64 -4.74
N ARG A 712 -15.84 -7.60 -6.06
CA ARG A 712 -14.77 -7.99 -7.00
C ARG A 712 -13.88 -6.78 -7.19
N LEU A 713 -12.65 -6.83 -6.68
CA LEU A 713 -11.61 -5.89 -7.07
C LEU A 713 -11.31 -6.05 -8.57
N LYS A 714 -11.24 -4.92 -9.26
CA LYS A 714 -10.82 -4.83 -10.66
C LYS A 714 -9.34 -4.45 -10.64
N ILE A 715 -8.45 -5.38 -11.01
CA ILE A 715 -7.02 -5.12 -11.03
C ILE A 715 -6.73 -4.13 -12.17
N THR A 716 -6.32 -2.92 -11.82
CA THR A 716 -5.75 -1.97 -12.78
C THR A 716 -4.29 -2.37 -13.02
N ALA A 717 -3.92 -2.64 -14.27
CA ALA A 717 -2.52 -2.86 -14.62
C ALA A 717 -1.74 -1.55 -14.47
N LEU A 718 -0.56 -1.60 -13.84
CA LEU A 718 0.41 -0.50 -13.91
C LEU A 718 1.22 -0.57 -15.22
N PRO A 719 1.88 0.53 -15.64
CA PRO A 719 2.58 0.59 -16.92
C PRO A 719 3.78 -0.36 -17.01
N THR A 720 4.06 -0.80 -18.23
CA THR A 720 5.28 -1.57 -18.59
C THR A 720 6.54 -0.70 -18.53
N GLU A 721 7.66 -1.36 -18.27
CA GLU A 721 9.01 -0.76 -18.23
C GLU A 721 9.35 0.08 -19.47
N SER A 722 9.95 1.25 -19.24
CA SER A 722 11.02 1.74 -20.10
C SER A 722 11.95 2.69 -19.33
N THR A 723 13.21 2.74 -19.74
CA THR A 723 14.25 3.70 -19.30
C THR A 723 14.54 3.81 -17.79
N MET A 724 15.29 2.84 -17.26
CA MET A 724 16.39 3.17 -16.34
C MET A 724 17.68 2.48 -16.79
N LYS A 725 18.61 3.26 -17.36
CA LYS A 725 19.95 2.85 -17.78
C LYS A 725 20.96 3.87 -17.23
N LYS A 726 22.05 3.37 -16.65
CA LYS A 726 23.16 4.13 -16.03
C LYS A 726 22.76 5.07 -14.88
N ASN A 727 23.17 4.70 -13.67
CA ASN A 727 24.31 5.37 -13.01
C ASN A 727 24.69 4.59 -11.74
N ILE A 728 25.76 3.79 -11.83
CA ILE A 728 26.47 3.21 -10.69
C ILE A 728 27.97 3.43 -10.94
N SER A 729 28.53 4.42 -10.24
CA SER A 729 29.96 4.73 -10.18
C SER A 729 30.15 5.62 -8.96
N HIS A 730 31.01 5.19 -8.01
CA HIS A 730 31.07 5.67 -6.62
C HIS A 730 29.81 5.33 -5.80
N PHE A 731 29.80 4.14 -5.20
CA PHE A 731 30.23 3.99 -3.80
C PHE A 731 30.95 2.65 -3.62
#